data_AF-A0A6B1CUM4-F1
#
_entry.id   AF-A0A6B1CUM4-F1
#
_cell.length_a   1.000
_cell.length_b   1.000
_cell.length_c   1.000
_cell.angle_alpha   90.00
_cell.angle_beta   90.00
_cell.angle_gamma   90.00
#
_symmetry.space_group_name_H-M   'P 1'
#
loop_
_entity.id
_entity.type
_entity.pdbx_description
1 polymer ?
#
loop_
_entity_poly.entity_id
_entity_poly.type
_entity_poly.pdbx_seq_one_letter_code
_entity_poly.pdbx_strand_id
1 'polypeptide(L)'
;MSIETIHQLSEKRKKWVETTRENDFEDGIKRFLTDLYPDNAHFIYELLQNAEDAKASEVQFVLNTDNIEFKHNGSQLFSISDVESITSIGNSPKKDDPTSIGKFGVGFKAVFAYTSTPEIKSGEYHFRIRDLVVPDTEGLVPRTLDENRTHFLFPFDNPQKSPEKACAEIEKNLRQLGEGTLLFLKNIRKIEYRLPDAKLGSLERIERSRDRIEISVQRPENLAPDSVHYLRFEKVVDVNDEDEGDLKSCRIAVAFGMERGKEQKWKIKPLDKGQVCIYFPAEKEASNLRFHLHAPFASTVARDSIRDCPANDELRDHIADLVTESMFAIRDQGLLDVAFLATLPNNRDPLDDFYKPIQEKLVEVFKNKKLTPMKRGGHAAASGIYRGGARLSSLISDKDLAIILGKNHSLPLWAANAPQRNQEVDNFLSSLGISEWDEKDLVSELSNQPDLVLRWLKKKSYKWHQEFYALLGDFLSNTHRSYTYQYRDRKYELSNLSIVRLSDGVTYKKGRDCHFPSDDAEYDKKLSCVDKHVYSSGKNKNQQKKAREFLGEIGVNEIGEKERIDLLLETFYQDNRSVELTDEQHLKHISDFIKWWKEGNYTIKFKSYAIFRVEGKDDFHKPIECFLDLPFEDTGLEALFGCSEIPLKNQKNPVSKKYEKVDGFIDFAKSLSVMQALEIREHRATKMQKDTFKKMGKKTHTTIDRDYFLNALIGHGTYWHNEGSPYYIGELDLKIHKIELSLAVWKTLCRVEEEKLSAFYLPNDANRDKQRRESSFLVNQLKSCRWIPDKDGRFWLPSDVTKESLHEDFPYNNHNGWLDAIGFGENAKKQSADHIALTRNAREMGFDNVYDAKKWAEIAKTGISPDEFLSKLMSSPEFPTSPVSNLERRQARITEQHHDAPEKKYELKQRSVRTTEIDRRTYLKNQYINDDDQMICQICQKEMPFKKRDGEYYFETKEALSRDYFTKEHEAQYLALCPECAARYTEFVKNDEDAIKKVYNALKNPDEPEILLRLGELTKSLRFVETHRQDIRTILQNE
;
A
#
# COMPACT_ATOMS: atom_id res chain seq x y z
N MET A 1 21.71 -92.57 -30.59
CA MET A 1 22.82 -92.09 -29.73
C MET A 1 22.32 -91.30 -28.51
N SER A 2 21.23 -90.52 -28.61
CA SER A 2 20.73 -89.67 -27.51
C SER A 2 20.30 -90.40 -26.23
N ILE A 3 19.61 -91.55 -26.34
CA ILE A 3 19.08 -92.30 -25.18
C ILE A 3 20.21 -92.94 -24.35
N GLU A 4 21.23 -93.50 -25.00
CA GLU A 4 22.35 -94.18 -24.34
C GLU A 4 23.19 -93.21 -23.49
N THR A 5 23.36 -91.97 -23.97
CA THR A 5 24.07 -90.91 -23.23
C THR A 5 23.24 -90.37 -22.06
N ILE A 6 21.91 -90.23 -22.20
CA ILE A 6 21.03 -89.87 -21.06
C ILE A 6 21.05 -90.98 -20.00
N HIS A 7 21.01 -92.26 -20.39
CA HIS A 7 21.06 -93.36 -19.45
C HIS A 7 22.36 -93.35 -18.62
N GLN A 8 23.52 -93.11 -19.27
CA GLN A 8 24.80 -92.96 -18.56
C GLN A 8 24.80 -91.78 -17.58
N LEU A 9 24.25 -90.64 -17.99
CA LEU A 9 24.10 -89.47 -17.12
C LEU A 9 23.16 -89.77 -15.95
N SER A 10 22.05 -90.48 -16.19
CA SER A 10 21.07 -90.90 -15.18
C SER A 10 21.76 -91.74 -14.10
N GLU A 11 22.50 -92.78 -14.49
CA GLU A 11 23.22 -93.65 -13.56
C GLU A 11 24.26 -92.88 -12.73
N LYS A 12 24.98 -91.93 -13.35
CA LYS A 12 25.91 -91.06 -12.63
C LYS A 12 25.20 -90.19 -11.60
N ARG A 13 24.02 -89.63 -11.93
CA ARG A 13 23.25 -88.77 -11.03
C ARG A 13 22.54 -89.55 -9.93
N LYS A 14 22.04 -90.77 -10.20
CA LYS A 14 21.48 -91.67 -9.17
C LYS A 14 22.49 -91.97 -8.07
N LYS A 15 23.73 -92.35 -8.45
CA LYS A 15 24.82 -92.56 -7.48
C LYS A 15 25.10 -91.32 -6.64
N TRP A 16 25.11 -90.14 -7.27
CA TRP A 16 25.30 -88.88 -6.53
C TRP A 16 24.17 -88.60 -5.53
N VAL A 17 22.91 -88.86 -5.91
CA VAL A 17 21.75 -88.72 -5.02
C VAL A 17 21.83 -89.70 -3.84
N GLU A 18 22.16 -90.96 -4.09
CA GLU A 18 22.34 -91.99 -3.05
C GLU A 18 23.43 -91.57 -2.05
N THR A 19 24.60 -91.17 -2.54
CA THR A 19 25.69 -90.67 -1.67
C THR A 19 25.27 -89.40 -0.90
N THR A 20 24.49 -88.51 -1.50
CA THR A 20 24.04 -87.27 -0.83
C THR A 20 23.00 -87.58 0.27
N ARG A 21 22.14 -88.59 0.05
CA ARG A 21 21.18 -89.10 1.03
C ARG A 21 21.86 -89.75 2.22
N GLU A 22 22.85 -90.61 1.98
CA GLU A 22 23.62 -91.28 3.03
C GLU A 22 24.33 -90.30 3.98
N ASN A 23 24.64 -89.09 3.50
CA ASN A 23 25.33 -88.06 4.27
C ASN A 23 24.40 -86.95 4.81
N ASP A 24 23.06 -87.11 4.77
CA ASP A 24 22.06 -86.12 5.22
C ASP A 24 22.15 -84.73 4.54
N PHE A 25 22.85 -84.62 3.39
CA PHE A 25 23.02 -83.33 2.69
C PHE A 25 21.81 -82.95 1.81
N GLU A 26 20.93 -83.91 1.49
CA GLU A 26 19.77 -83.68 0.60
C GLU A 26 18.81 -82.61 1.16
N ASP A 27 18.51 -82.69 2.46
CA ASP A 27 17.63 -81.72 3.13
C ASP A 27 18.26 -80.32 3.19
N GLY A 28 19.59 -80.24 3.32
CA GLY A 28 20.33 -78.98 3.26
C GLY A 28 20.22 -78.30 1.89
N ILE A 29 20.35 -79.07 0.80
CA ILE A 29 20.20 -78.55 -0.57
C ILE A 29 18.76 -78.10 -0.84
N LYS A 30 17.77 -78.87 -0.39
CA LYS A 30 16.34 -78.50 -0.54
C LYS A 30 16.00 -77.22 0.22
N ARG A 31 16.47 -77.08 1.46
CA ARG A 31 16.31 -75.84 2.25
C ARG A 31 16.99 -74.66 1.57
N PHE A 32 18.23 -74.82 1.13
CA PHE A 32 18.97 -73.78 0.40
C PHE A 32 18.22 -73.30 -0.85
N LEU A 33 17.71 -74.22 -1.68
CA LEU A 33 16.92 -73.85 -2.88
C LEU A 33 15.60 -73.15 -2.52
N THR A 34 14.98 -73.50 -1.39
CA THR A 34 13.77 -72.84 -0.88
C THR A 34 14.08 -71.42 -0.37
N ASP A 35 15.20 -71.26 0.34
CA ASP A 35 15.65 -69.97 0.87
C ASP A 35 16.13 -68.99 -0.22
N LEU A 36 16.64 -69.51 -1.34
CA LEU A 36 17.05 -68.70 -2.51
C LEU A 36 15.86 -68.15 -3.31
N TYR A 37 14.73 -68.86 -3.30
CA TYR A 37 13.53 -68.50 -4.06
C TYR A 37 12.28 -68.48 -3.15
N PRO A 38 12.23 -67.58 -2.14
CA PRO A 38 11.07 -67.47 -1.26
C PRO A 38 9.83 -66.92 -1.99
N ASP A 39 10.05 -66.21 -3.11
CA ASP A 39 9.00 -65.66 -3.95
C ASP A 39 8.57 -66.64 -5.06
N ASN A 40 7.30 -67.00 -4.99
CA ASN A 40 6.63 -67.96 -5.87
C ASN A 40 6.61 -67.55 -7.37
N ALA A 41 6.85 -66.28 -7.72
CA ALA A 41 6.79 -65.76 -9.09
C ALA A 41 8.07 -65.93 -9.92
N HIS A 42 9.19 -66.25 -9.29
CA HIS A 42 10.51 -66.15 -9.92
C HIS A 42 10.74 -67.16 -11.06
N PHE A 43 10.10 -68.35 -11.00
CA PHE A 43 10.31 -69.39 -12.01
C PHE A 43 9.79 -69.01 -13.41
N ILE A 44 8.77 -68.16 -13.53
CA ILE A 44 8.24 -67.72 -14.82
C ILE A 44 9.31 -66.93 -15.57
N TYR A 45 9.99 -66.00 -14.90
CA TYR A 45 11.06 -65.21 -15.50
C TYR A 45 12.29 -66.05 -15.85
N GLU A 46 12.61 -67.09 -15.07
CA GLU A 46 13.67 -68.05 -15.41
C GLU A 46 13.33 -68.84 -16.69
N LEU A 47 12.08 -69.28 -16.86
CA LEU A 47 11.63 -69.95 -18.08
C LEU A 47 11.65 -69.01 -19.29
N LEU A 48 11.21 -67.76 -19.12
CA LEU A 48 11.29 -66.74 -20.16
C LEU A 48 12.74 -66.45 -20.55
N GLN A 49 13.65 -66.41 -19.58
CA GLN A 49 15.08 -66.23 -19.87
C GLN A 49 15.66 -67.41 -20.65
N ASN A 50 15.35 -68.66 -20.25
CA ASN A 50 15.81 -69.83 -21.00
C ASN A 50 15.32 -69.79 -22.46
N ALA A 51 14.08 -69.34 -22.69
CA ALA A 51 13.56 -69.15 -24.03
C ALA A 51 14.25 -67.99 -24.77
N GLU A 52 14.56 -66.89 -24.09
CA GLU A 52 15.29 -65.73 -24.63
C GLU A 52 16.72 -66.11 -25.06
N ASP A 53 17.43 -66.89 -24.24
CA ASP A 53 18.76 -67.44 -24.50
C ASP A 53 18.72 -68.43 -25.69
N ALA A 54 17.66 -69.23 -25.78
CA ALA A 54 17.38 -70.10 -26.94
C ALA A 54 16.90 -69.33 -28.19
N LYS A 55 16.88 -67.99 -28.15
CA LYS A 55 16.47 -67.07 -29.22
C LYS A 55 15.02 -67.27 -29.67
N ALA A 56 14.13 -67.63 -28.75
CA ALA A 56 12.70 -67.70 -29.03
C ALA A 56 12.12 -66.32 -29.35
N SER A 57 11.20 -66.25 -30.31
CA SER A 57 10.41 -65.05 -30.58
C SER A 57 9.06 -65.08 -29.88
N GLU A 58 8.53 -66.27 -29.62
CA GLU A 58 7.21 -66.49 -29.04
C GLU A 58 7.27 -67.57 -27.97
N VAL A 59 6.53 -67.33 -26.89
CA VAL A 59 6.38 -68.28 -25.78
C VAL A 59 4.91 -68.41 -25.38
N GLN A 60 4.53 -69.57 -24.86
CA GLN A 60 3.17 -69.87 -24.45
C GLN A 60 3.16 -70.61 -23.11
N PHE A 61 2.39 -70.10 -22.15
CA PHE A 61 2.03 -70.78 -20.91
C PHE A 61 0.62 -71.37 -21.00
N VAL A 62 0.43 -72.57 -20.50
CA VAL A 62 -0.88 -73.20 -20.42
C VAL A 62 -1.05 -73.75 -19.01
N LEU A 63 -1.82 -73.03 -18.19
CA LEU A 63 -2.09 -73.40 -16.81
C LEU A 63 -3.38 -74.24 -16.74
N ASN A 64 -3.25 -75.46 -16.21
CA ASN A 64 -4.34 -76.37 -15.89
C ASN A 64 -4.45 -76.54 -14.37
N THR A 65 -5.48 -77.24 -13.88
CA THR A 65 -5.69 -77.45 -12.44
C THR A 65 -4.61 -78.28 -11.76
N ASP A 66 -3.93 -79.15 -12.52
CA ASP A 66 -2.99 -80.16 -12.03
C ASP A 66 -1.59 -80.05 -12.66
N ASN A 67 -1.38 -79.12 -13.59
CA ASN A 67 -0.09 -78.91 -14.24
C ASN A 67 0.01 -77.53 -14.92
N ILE A 68 1.24 -77.12 -15.26
CA ILE A 68 1.49 -76.03 -16.21
C ILE A 68 2.42 -76.48 -17.33
N GLU A 69 2.05 -76.15 -18.58
CA GLU A 69 2.91 -76.31 -19.75
C GLU A 69 3.56 -74.97 -20.11
N PHE A 70 4.83 -75.00 -20.50
CA PHE A 70 5.55 -73.88 -21.08
C PHE A 70 6.17 -74.28 -22.42
N LYS A 71 5.86 -73.53 -23.48
CA LYS A 71 6.29 -73.83 -24.86
C LYS A 71 6.99 -72.61 -25.44
N HIS A 72 8.04 -72.82 -26.22
CA HIS A 72 8.67 -71.74 -26.98
C HIS A 72 9.21 -72.23 -28.33
N ASN A 73 9.35 -71.29 -29.27
CA ASN A 73 9.82 -71.53 -30.64
C ASN A 73 11.32 -71.20 -30.83
N GLY A 74 12.13 -71.41 -29.79
CA GLY A 74 13.56 -71.11 -29.84
C GLY A 74 14.25 -71.94 -30.92
N SER A 75 15.11 -71.30 -31.73
CA SER A 75 15.85 -72.01 -32.79
C SER A 75 16.91 -72.96 -32.24
N GLN A 76 17.33 -72.75 -30.99
CA GLN A 76 18.27 -73.63 -30.31
C GLN A 76 17.51 -74.73 -29.56
N LEU A 77 17.49 -75.92 -30.13
CA LEU A 77 16.98 -77.13 -29.49
C LEU A 77 18.02 -77.68 -28.49
N PHE A 78 17.58 -78.50 -27.55
CA PHE A 78 18.47 -79.09 -26.53
C PHE A 78 19.56 -79.94 -27.19
N SER A 79 20.76 -79.83 -26.64
CA SER A 79 21.89 -80.75 -26.84
C SER A 79 22.11 -81.58 -25.58
N ILE A 80 22.96 -82.61 -25.65
CA ILE A 80 23.36 -83.36 -24.46
C ILE A 80 24.01 -82.47 -23.39
N SER A 81 24.76 -81.44 -23.80
CA SER A 81 25.37 -80.46 -22.87
C SER A 81 24.31 -79.65 -22.12
N ASP A 82 23.19 -79.34 -22.77
CA ASP A 82 22.06 -78.65 -22.12
C ASP A 82 21.36 -79.58 -21.12
N VAL A 83 21.20 -80.87 -21.46
CA VAL A 83 20.68 -81.90 -20.53
C VAL A 83 21.60 -82.06 -19.31
N GLU A 84 22.92 -82.08 -19.50
CA GLU A 84 23.90 -82.13 -18.41
C GLU A 84 23.84 -80.88 -17.53
N SER A 85 23.68 -79.70 -18.14
CA SER A 85 23.65 -78.42 -17.46
C SER A 85 22.38 -78.25 -16.63
N ILE A 86 21.21 -78.52 -17.21
CA ILE A 86 19.90 -78.37 -16.53
C ILE A 86 19.73 -79.39 -15.39
N THR A 87 20.43 -80.53 -15.48
CA THR A 87 20.46 -81.57 -14.43
C THR A 87 21.61 -81.39 -13.42
N SER A 88 22.42 -80.33 -13.53
CA SER A 88 23.47 -80.00 -12.56
C SER A 88 22.96 -79.13 -11.40
N ILE A 89 23.73 -79.03 -10.30
CA ILE A 89 23.53 -78.09 -9.19
C ILE A 89 24.89 -77.45 -8.88
N GLY A 90 24.96 -76.12 -8.87
CA GLY A 90 26.12 -75.35 -8.40
C GLY A 90 27.37 -75.36 -9.31
N ASN A 91 27.35 -76.08 -10.43
CA ASN A 91 28.45 -76.12 -11.40
C ASN A 91 27.97 -75.47 -12.71
N SER A 92 28.11 -74.15 -12.82
CA SER A 92 27.82 -73.38 -14.03
C SER A 92 29.12 -73.09 -14.78
N PRO A 93 29.16 -73.20 -16.12
CA PRO A 93 30.31 -72.73 -16.90
C PRO A 93 30.49 -71.20 -16.83
N LYS A 94 29.55 -70.48 -16.19
CA LYS A 94 29.55 -69.02 -16.02
C LYS A 94 29.88 -68.59 -14.58
N LYS A 95 30.57 -69.44 -13.81
CA LYS A 95 30.83 -69.27 -12.37
C LYS A 95 31.65 -68.02 -12.03
N ASP A 96 32.47 -67.56 -12.97
CA ASP A 96 33.45 -66.50 -12.71
C ASP A 96 33.00 -65.13 -13.26
N ASP A 97 31.79 -64.99 -13.83
CA ASP A 97 31.27 -63.70 -14.34
C ASP A 97 30.18 -63.12 -13.41
N PRO A 98 30.43 -62.05 -12.63
CA PRO A 98 29.48 -61.45 -11.69
C PRO A 98 28.23 -60.86 -12.35
N THR A 99 28.31 -60.52 -13.64
CA THR A 99 27.21 -59.94 -14.43
C THR A 99 26.49 -61.00 -15.29
N SER A 100 26.92 -62.27 -15.22
CA SER A 100 26.23 -63.40 -15.83
C SER A 100 25.08 -63.87 -14.96
N ILE A 101 23.89 -63.81 -15.56
CA ILE A 101 22.63 -64.14 -14.90
C ILE A 101 22.52 -65.66 -14.58
N GLY A 102 23.42 -66.50 -15.10
CA GLY A 102 23.47 -67.95 -14.87
C GLY A 102 24.58 -68.45 -13.93
N LYS A 103 25.29 -67.57 -13.21
CA LYS A 103 26.51 -67.89 -12.41
C LYS A 103 26.33 -69.07 -11.44
N PHE A 104 25.15 -69.23 -10.84
CA PHE A 104 24.92 -70.25 -9.81
C PHE A 104 24.35 -71.58 -10.34
N GLY A 105 23.88 -71.64 -11.60
CA GLY A 105 23.29 -72.87 -12.17
C GLY A 105 22.06 -73.40 -11.43
N VAL A 106 21.36 -72.55 -10.66
CA VAL A 106 20.20 -72.90 -9.82
C VAL A 106 18.86 -72.34 -10.31
N GLY A 107 18.85 -71.44 -11.31
CA GLY A 107 17.65 -70.75 -11.81
C GLY A 107 16.51 -71.69 -12.23
N PHE A 108 16.81 -72.72 -13.04
CA PHE A 108 15.81 -73.72 -13.41
C PHE A 108 15.28 -74.50 -12.19
N LYS A 109 16.05 -74.63 -11.11
CA LYS A 109 15.60 -75.41 -9.94
C LYS A 109 14.42 -74.75 -9.21
N ALA A 110 14.11 -73.49 -9.48
CA ALA A 110 12.91 -72.83 -8.98
C ALA A 110 11.61 -73.54 -9.39
N VAL A 111 11.58 -74.31 -10.49
CA VAL A 111 10.40 -75.09 -10.89
C VAL A 111 10.05 -76.19 -9.88
N PHE A 112 11.03 -76.66 -9.09
CA PHE A 112 10.80 -77.71 -8.10
C PHE A 112 9.98 -77.25 -6.88
N ALA A 113 9.74 -75.94 -6.75
CA ALA A 113 8.75 -75.42 -5.82
C ALA A 113 7.31 -75.85 -6.17
N TYR A 114 7.06 -76.22 -7.43
CA TYR A 114 5.73 -76.58 -7.94
C TYR A 114 5.62 -78.02 -8.45
N THR A 115 6.72 -78.62 -8.89
CA THR A 115 6.75 -79.99 -9.41
C THR A 115 7.88 -80.80 -8.79
N SER A 116 7.69 -82.09 -8.60
CA SER A 116 8.78 -83.03 -8.28
C SER A 116 9.41 -83.60 -9.55
N THR A 117 8.68 -83.58 -10.67
CA THR A 117 9.02 -84.34 -11.87
C THR A 117 8.83 -83.55 -13.18
N PRO A 118 9.56 -82.43 -13.37
CA PRO A 118 9.49 -81.64 -14.60
C PRO A 118 9.84 -82.51 -15.81
N GLU A 119 8.98 -82.50 -16.82
CA GLU A 119 9.16 -83.19 -18.10
C GLU A 119 9.55 -82.18 -19.18
N ILE A 120 10.62 -82.48 -19.93
CA ILE A 120 11.17 -81.62 -20.98
C ILE A 120 11.19 -82.41 -22.28
N LYS A 121 10.70 -81.78 -23.34
CA LYS A 121 10.82 -82.27 -24.70
C LYS A 121 11.33 -81.18 -25.63
N SER A 122 12.46 -81.43 -26.29
CA SER A 122 13.09 -80.51 -27.24
C SER A 122 13.90 -81.29 -28.27
N GLY A 123 13.52 -81.19 -29.55
CA GLY A 123 14.13 -81.98 -30.63
C GLY A 123 14.09 -83.49 -30.34
N GLU A 124 15.25 -84.14 -30.40
CA GLU A 124 15.41 -85.58 -30.14
C GLU A 124 15.40 -85.95 -28.64
N TYR A 125 15.39 -84.98 -27.74
CA TYR A 125 15.46 -85.20 -26.30
C TYR A 125 14.08 -85.13 -25.66
N HIS A 126 13.69 -86.19 -24.97
CA HIS A 126 12.46 -86.28 -24.17
C HIS A 126 12.77 -87.01 -22.86
N PHE A 127 12.76 -86.28 -21.75
CA PHE A 127 13.12 -86.81 -20.44
C PHE A 127 12.37 -86.05 -19.34
N ARG A 128 12.24 -86.69 -18.17
CA ARG A 128 11.80 -86.04 -16.93
C ARG A 128 12.98 -85.95 -15.96
N ILE A 129 12.98 -84.99 -15.05
CA ILE A 129 14.00 -84.91 -14.00
C ILE A 129 13.39 -85.38 -12.69
N ARG A 130 13.99 -86.39 -12.04
CA ARG A 130 13.67 -86.84 -10.68
C ARG A 130 14.76 -86.42 -9.71
N ASP A 131 14.44 -86.38 -8.43
CA ASP A 131 15.41 -86.12 -7.35
C ASP A 131 16.30 -84.88 -7.62
N LEU A 132 15.71 -83.82 -8.19
CA LEU A 132 16.33 -82.56 -8.64
C LEU A 132 17.35 -82.66 -9.80
N VAL A 133 18.00 -83.81 -10.00
CA VAL A 133 19.18 -83.94 -10.88
C VAL A 133 19.20 -85.18 -11.78
N VAL A 134 18.30 -86.14 -11.60
CA VAL A 134 18.33 -87.41 -12.33
C VAL A 134 17.46 -87.31 -13.59
N PRO A 135 18.04 -87.25 -14.81
CA PRO A 135 17.25 -87.37 -16.02
C PRO A 135 16.75 -88.81 -16.19
N ASP A 136 15.48 -88.98 -16.52
CA ASP A 136 14.81 -90.27 -16.67
C ASP A 136 13.97 -90.27 -17.94
N THR A 137 14.02 -91.37 -18.70
CA THR A 137 13.27 -91.56 -19.94
C THR A 137 12.27 -92.71 -19.86
N GLU A 138 12.22 -93.43 -18.73
CA GLU A 138 11.36 -94.60 -18.57
C GLU A 138 9.88 -94.24 -18.53
N GLY A 139 9.06 -94.97 -19.29
CA GLY A 139 7.60 -94.79 -19.31
C GLY A 139 7.10 -93.54 -20.02
N LEU A 140 7.98 -92.75 -20.65
CA LEU A 140 7.59 -91.59 -21.45
C LEU A 140 7.14 -92.03 -22.84
N VAL A 141 5.88 -91.73 -23.18
CA VAL A 141 5.34 -91.99 -24.53
C VAL A 141 5.80 -90.87 -25.47
N PRO A 142 6.34 -91.17 -26.66
CA PRO A 142 6.66 -90.15 -27.65
C PRO A 142 5.39 -89.36 -28.03
N ARG A 143 5.23 -88.15 -27.50
CA ARG A 143 4.15 -87.25 -27.94
C ARG A 143 4.49 -86.75 -29.35
N THR A 144 3.56 -86.71 -30.29
CA THR A 144 3.74 -85.92 -31.52
C THR A 144 3.76 -84.44 -31.13
N LEU A 145 4.93 -83.80 -31.16
CA LEU A 145 5.06 -82.34 -31.07
C LEU A 145 5.44 -81.83 -32.45
N ASP A 146 5.16 -80.56 -32.69
CA ASP A 146 5.83 -79.75 -33.71
C ASP A 146 7.36 -79.88 -33.49
N GLU A 147 8.09 -80.43 -34.45
CA GLU A 147 9.52 -80.82 -34.32
C GLU A 147 10.44 -79.64 -33.96
N ASN A 148 9.94 -78.41 -34.11
CA ASN A 148 10.67 -77.16 -33.94
C ASN A 148 10.35 -76.39 -32.66
N ARG A 149 9.74 -77.03 -31.64
CA ARG A 149 9.42 -76.37 -30.36
C ARG A 149 10.01 -77.10 -29.16
N THR A 150 10.44 -76.33 -28.18
CA THR A 150 10.76 -76.84 -26.85
C THR A 150 9.51 -76.74 -25.97
N HIS A 151 9.21 -77.83 -25.27
CA HIS A 151 8.04 -77.97 -24.42
C HIS A 151 8.45 -78.49 -23.04
N PHE A 152 8.08 -77.74 -22.01
CA PHE A 152 8.18 -78.12 -20.62
C PHE A 152 6.79 -78.41 -20.07
N LEU A 153 6.64 -79.52 -19.35
CA LEU A 153 5.45 -79.88 -18.60
C LEU A 153 5.83 -80.01 -17.13
N PHE A 154 5.11 -79.29 -16.27
CA PHE A 154 5.33 -79.27 -14.83
C PHE A 154 4.06 -79.76 -14.11
N PRO A 155 3.96 -81.07 -13.81
CA PRO A 155 2.88 -81.61 -13.00
C PRO A 155 2.92 -81.04 -11.57
N PHE A 156 1.79 -80.75 -10.95
CA PHE A 156 1.71 -80.29 -9.56
C PHE A 156 1.81 -81.47 -8.57
N ASP A 157 2.90 -82.23 -8.66
CA ASP A 157 3.19 -83.43 -7.89
C ASP A 157 4.19 -83.20 -6.75
N ASN A 158 4.39 -81.94 -6.34
CA ASN A 158 5.20 -81.61 -5.15
C ASN A 158 4.43 -81.95 -3.85
N PRO A 159 4.91 -82.88 -3.01
CA PRO A 159 4.20 -83.25 -1.77
C PRO A 159 4.09 -82.10 -0.76
N GLN A 160 4.92 -81.06 -0.86
CA GLN A 160 4.92 -79.91 0.04
C GLN A 160 3.97 -78.78 -0.39
N LYS A 161 3.37 -78.85 -1.59
CA LYS A 161 2.48 -77.81 -2.13
C LYS A 161 1.33 -78.46 -2.91
N SER A 162 0.08 -78.25 -2.45
CA SER A 162 -1.08 -78.83 -3.12
C SER A 162 -1.30 -78.25 -4.53
N PRO A 163 -1.91 -79.01 -5.47
CA PRO A 163 -2.23 -78.53 -6.82
C PRO A 163 -3.04 -77.23 -6.84
N GLU A 164 -4.01 -77.08 -5.93
CA GLU A 164 -4.86 -75.89 -5.87
C GLU A 164 -4.04 -74.64 -5.50
N LYS A 165 -3.12 -74.79 -4.53
CA LYS A 165 -2.24 -73.69 -4.11
C LYS A 165 -1.24 -73.34 -5.21
N ALA A 166 -0.63 -74.35 -5.85
CA ALA A 166 0.27 -74.15 -6.98
C ALA A 166 -0.43 -73.41 -8.13
N CYS A 167 -1.61 -73.87 -8.52
CA CYS A 167 -2.42 -73.27 -9.58
C CYS A 167 -2.77 -71.82 -9.27
N ALA A 168 -3.28 -71.53 -8.06
CA ALA A 168 -3.65 -70.17 -7.67
C ALA A 168 -2.46 -69.19 -7.63
N GLU A 169 -1.30 -69.63 -7.14
CA GLU A 169 -0.07 -68.83 -7.13
C GLU A 169 0.40 -68.51 -8.56
N ILE A 170 0.44 -69.51 -9.44
CA ILE A 170 0.88 -69.33 -10.83
C ILE A 170 -0.11 -68.48 -11.63
N GLU A 171 -1.42 -68.68 -11.44
CA GLU A 171 -2.45 -67.86 -12.05
C GLU A 171 -2.27 -66.38 -11.68
N LYS A 172 -2.04 -66.09 -10.39
CA LYS A 172 -1.77 -64.73 -9.92
C LYS A 172 -0.55 -64.14 -10.64
N ASN A 173 0.54 -64.89 -10.76
CA ASN A 173 1.77 -64.40 -11.39
C ASN A 173 1.60 -64.16 -12.90
N LEU A 174 0.92 -65.05 -13.61
CA LEU A 174 0.62 -64.87 -15.03
C LEU A 174 -0.25 -63.63 -15.28
N ARG A 175 -1.22 -63.35 -14.40
CA ARG A 175 -2.05 -62.13 -14.45
C ARG A 175 -1.27 -60.85 -14.13
N GLN A 176 -0.16 -60.97 -13.40
CA GLN A 176 0.71 -59.86 -13.02
C GLN A 176 1.76 -59.53 -14.10
N LEU A 177 1.94 -60.38 -15.13
CA LEU A 177 2.79 -60.05 -16.27
C LEU A 177 2.33 -58.72 -16.88
N GLY A 178 3.24 -57.75 -16.85
CA GLY A 178 2.99 -56.37 -17.25
C GLY A 178 3.78 -55.98 -18.49
N GLU A 179 3.54 -54.78 -18.96
CA GLU A 179 4.19 -54.19 -20.12
C GLU A 179 5.73 -54.19 -20.00
N GLY A 180 6.28 -54.05 -18.79
CA GLY A 180 7.72 -54.07 -18.54
C GLY A 180 8.43 -55.39 -18.89
N THR A 181 7.71 -56.52 -18.93
CA THR A 181 8.29 -57.86 -19.17
C THR A 181 8.97 -57.99 -20.53
N LEU A 182 8.43 -57.36 -21.57
CA LEU A 182 8.95 -57.45 -22.94
C LEU A 182 9.86 -56.28 -23.34
N LEU A 183 9.88 -55.20 -22.55
CA LEU A 183 10.44 -53.91 -22.96
C LEU A 183 11.92 -54.00 -23.39
N PHE A 184 12.72 -54.77 -22.64
CA PHE A 184 14.16 -54.85 -22.82
C PHE A 184 14.67 -56.19 -23.38
N LEU A 185 13.80 -57.16 -23.64
CA LEU A 185 14.21 -58.44 -24.25
C LEU A 185 14.73 -58.22 -25.68
N LYS A 186 15.58 -59.10 -26.19
CA LYS A 186 16.12 -59.01 -27.54
C LYS A 186 15.28 -59.82 -28.53
N ASN A 187 14.94 -61.06 -28.18
CA ASN A 187 14.37 -62.03 -29.10
C ASN A 187 12.87 -62.21 -28.89
N ILE A 188 12.41 -62.42 -27.65
CA ILE A 188 10.99 -62.63 -27.36
C ILE A 188 10.21 -61.36 -27.66
N ARG A 189 9.19 -61.51 -28.50
CA ARG A 189 8.26 -60.45 -28.90
C ARG A 189 6.84 -60.74 -28.43
N LYS A 190 6.50 -62.00 -28.15
CA LYS A 190 5.14 -62.38 -27.76
C LYS A 190 5.14 -63.40 -26.62
N ILE A 191 4.34 -63.13 -25.60
CA ILE A 191 4.02 -64.04 -24.50
C ILE A 191 2.53 -64.29 -24.53
N GLU A 192 2.12 -65.54 -24.70
CA GLU A 192 0.72 -65.95 -24.55
C GLU A 192 0.55 -66.78 -23.29
N TYR A 193 -0.61 -66.66 -22.63
CA TYR A 193 -0.95 -67.54 -21.52
C TYR A 193 -2.43 -67.90 -21.51
N ARG A 194 -2.72 -69.16 -21.19
CA ARG A 194 -4.07 -69.68 -20.97
C ARG A 194 -4.24 -70.03 -19.49
N LEU A 195 -5.32 -69.54 -18.89
CA LEU A 195 -5.67 -69.80 -17.50
C LEU A 195 -6.57 -71.05 -17.35
N PRO A 196 -6.76 -71.58 -16.12
CA PRO A 196 -7.58 -72.77 -15.86
C PRO A 196 -9.03 -72.61 -16.34
N ASP A 197 -9.56 -71.38 -16.30
CA ASP A 197 -10.91 -71.03 -16.77
C ASP A 197 -11.01 -70.87 -18.30
N ALA A 198 -9.96 -71.28 -19.04
CA ALA A 198 -9.78 -71.16 -20.48
C ALA A 198 -9.70 -69.72 -21.01
N LYS A 199 -9.63 -68.69 -20.15
CA LYS A 199 -9.38 -67.34 -20.62
C LYS A 199 -7.92 -67.19 -21.09
N LEU A 200 -7.76 -66.35 -22.10
CA LEU A 200 -6.48 -66.07 -22.75
C LEU A 200 -6.00 -64.68 -22.38
N GLY A 201 -4.71 -64.56 -22.09
CA GLY A 201 -4.00 -63.29 -22.05
C GLY A 201 -2.77 -63.32 -22.96
N SER A 202 -2.33 -62.15 -23.40
CA SER A 202 -1.10 -62.03 -24.19
C SER A 202 -0.43 -60.68 -24.03
N LEU A 203 0.89 -60.68 -24.21
CA LEU A 203 1.72 -59.49 -24.33
C LEU A 203 2.45 -59.56 -25.66
N GLU A 204 2.41 -58.48 -26.44
CA GLU A 204 3.08 -58.40 -27.73
C GLU A 204 3.84 -57.08 -27.85
N ARG A 205 5.14 -57.16 -28.19
CA ARG A 205 6.00 -56.00 -28.46
C ARG A 205 6.09 -55.74 -29.95
N ILE A 206 5.69 -54.54 -30.34
CA ILE A 206 5.66 -54.06 -31.72
C ILE A 206 6.67 -52.92 -31.88
N GLU A 207 7.69 -53.13 -32.70
CA GLU A 207 8.68 -52.11 -33.06
C GLU A 207 8.06 -51.15 -34.10
N ARG A 208 7.69 -49.93 -33.68
CA ARG A 208 6.97 -48.96 -34.53
C ARG A 208 7.89 -48.02 -35.29
N SER A 209 9.09 -47.76 -34.76
CA SER A 209 10.19 -47.06 -35.42
C SER A 209 11.50 -47.46 -34.73
N ARG A 210 12.65 -46.90 -35.14
CA ARG A 210 13.96 -47.19 -34.54
C ARG A 210 13.97 -47.07 -33.01
N ASP A 211 13.33 -46.03 -32.48
CA ASP A 211 13.37 -45.71 -31.04
C ASP A 211 11.98 -45.86 -30.37
N ARG A 212 10.91 -46.11 -31.13
CA ARG A 212 9.54 -46.16 -30.58
C ARG A 212 8.99 -47.59 -30.55
N ILE A 213 8.62 -48.01 -29.35
CA ILE A 213 8.09 -49.33 -29.05
C ILE A 213 6.64 -49.19 -28.59
N GLU A 214 5.82 -50.14 -29.02
CA GLU A 214 4.48 -50.35 -28.50
C GLU A 214 4.41 -51.73 -27.85
N ILE A 215 3.79 -51.81 -26.68
CA ILE A 215 3.51 -53.06 -25.99
C ILE A 215 2.00 -53.18 -25.86
N SER A 216 1.45 -54.15 -26.57
CA SER A 216 0.03 -54.51 -26.55
C SER A 216 -0.19 -55.56 -25.47
N VAL A 217 -1.05 -55.27 -24.50
CA VAL A 217 -1.37 -56.13 -23.37
C VAL A 217 -2.84 -56.51 -23.44
N GLN A 218 -3.12 -57.76 -23.82
CA GLN A 218 -4.45 -58.35 -23.77
C GLN A 218 -4.62 -59.06 -22.44
N ARG A 219 -5.41 -58.47 -21.54
CA ARG A 219 -5.80 -59.13 -20.28
C ARG A 219 -7.02 -60.03 -20.49
N PRO A 220 -7.14 -61.16 -19.76
CA PRO A 220 -8.32 -62.02 -19.75
C PRO A 220 -9.65 -61.32 -19.48
N GLU A 221 -9.65 -60.24 -18.69
CA GLU A 221 -10.88 -59.51 -18.33
C GLU A 221 -11.27 -58.42 -19.34
N ASN A 222 -10.35 -58.01 -20.24
CA ASN A 222 -10.54 -56.83 -21.08
C ASN A 222 -11.12 -57.21 -22.46
N LEU A 223 -12.09 -56.41 -22.94
CA LEU A 223 -12.70 -56.57 -24.27
C LEU A 223 -11.72 -56.25 -25.43
N ALA A 224 -10.73 -55.40 -25.18
CA ALA A 224 -9.72 -54.96 -26.15
C ALA A 224 -8.35 -54.88 -25.47
N PRO A 225 -7.25 -55.00 -26.23
CA PRO A 225 -5.91 -54.89 -25.68
C PRO A 225 -5.58 -53.44 -25.29
N ASP A 226 -4.88 -53.28 -24.18
CA ASP A 226 -4.27 -52.02 -23.78
C ASP A 226 -2.96 -51.82 -24.56
N SER A 227 -2.67 -50.59 -24.98
CA SER A 227 -1.43 -50.27 -25.70
C SER A 227 -0.62 -49.24 -24.93
N VAL A 228 0.61 -49.61 -24.56
CA VAL A 228 1.57 -48.71 -23.90
C VAL A 228 2.70 -48.40 -24.86
N HIS A 229 3.13 -47.15 -24.90
CA HIS A 229 4.16 -46.68 -25.82
C HIS A 229 5.39 -46.19 -25.07
N TYR A 230 6.56 -46.53 -25.59
CA TYR A 230 7.84 -46.14 -25.03
C TYR A 230 8.77 -45.57 -26.11
N LEU A 231 9.57 -44.59 -25.72
CA LEU A 231 10.75 -44.15 -26.47
C LEU A 231 11.98 -44.82 -25.84
N ARG A 232 12.52 -45.85 -26.49
CA ARG A 232 13.66 -46.65 -26.02
C ARG A 232 14.94 -46.24 -26.73
N PHE A 233 16.00 -46.02 -25.96
CA PHE A 233 17.36 -45.88 -26.45
C PHE A 233 18.21 -47.02 -25.90
N GLU A 234 19.08 -47.59 -26.72
CA GLU A 234 19.97 -48.69 -26.33
C GLU A 234 21.38 -48.50 -26.88
N LYS A 235 22.38 -49.02 -26.17
CA LYS A 235 23.80 -48.95 -26.52
C LYS A 235 24.51 -50.21 -26.02
N VAL A 236 25.53 -50.64 -26.75
CA VAL A 236 26.47 -51.67 -26.30
C VAL A 236 27.69 -50.96 -25.72
N VAL A 237 28.08 -51.36 -24.52
CA VAL A 237 29.19 -50.77 -23.75
C VAL A 237 30.08 -51.88 -23.22
N ASP A 238 31.37 -51.63 -23.12
CA ASP A 238 32.32 -52.58 -22.55
C ASP A 238 32.53 -52.25 -21.08
N VAL A 239 32.58 -53.27 -20.24
CA VAL A 239 32.72 -53.19 -18.78
C VAL A 239 33.82 -54.14 -18.34
N ASN A 240 34.61 -53.76 -17.34
CA ASN A 240 35.67 -54.62 -16.81
C ASN A 240 35.06 -55.75 -15.98
N ASP A 241 35.39 -57.00 -16.33
CA ASP A 241 35.03 -58.15 -15.50
C ASP A 241 35.97 -58.21 -14.28
N GLU A 242 35.38 -58.25 -13.07
CA GLU A 242 36.11 -58.22 -11.79
C GLU A 242 37.04 -59.44 -11.60
N ASP A 243 36.74 -60.56 -12.27
CA ASP A 243 37.41 -61.85 -12.02
C ASP A 243 38.36 -62.29 -13.16
N GLU A 244 38.16 -61.86 -14.42
CA GLU A 244 38.97 -62.30 -15.58
C GLU A 244 39.89 -61.22 -16.17
N GLY A 245 39.66 -59.93 -15.88
CA GLY A 245 40.44 -58.83 -16.46
C GLY A 245 40.17 -58.55 -17.95
N ASP A 246 39.23 -59.28 -18.55
CA ASP A 246 38.76 -59.09 -19.93
C ASP A 246 37.57 -58.12 -20.00
N LEU A 247 37.47 -57.40 -21.12
CA LEU A 247 36.36 -56.47 -21.39
C LEU A 247 35.12 -57.24 -21.84
N LYS A 248 34.02 -57.07 -21.12
CA LYS A 248 32.72 -57.68 -21.44
C LYS A 248 31.78 -56.67 -22.10
N SER A 249 31.33 -56.96 -23.32
CA SER A 249 30.32 -56.16 -24.02
C SER A 249 28.92 -56.42 -23.47
N CYS A 250 28.32 -55.40 -22.86
CA CYS A 250 27.02 -55.39 -22.22
C CYS A 250 26.06 -54.47 -22.97
N ARG A 251 24.79 -54.86 -23.12
CA ARG A 251 23.75 -53.98 -23.69
C ARG A 251 23.02 -53.26 -22.57
N ILE A 252 23.01 -51.94 -22.62
CA ILE A 252 22.25 -51.07 -21.73
C ILE A 252 21.13 -50.38 -22.50
N ALA A 253 20.03 -50.05 -21.82
CA ALA A 253 18.92 -49.35 -22.41
C ALA A 253 18.16 -48.48 -21.41
N VAL A 254 17.50 -47.43 -21.92
CA VAL A 254 16.58 -46.58 -21.16
C VAL A 254 15.30 -46.38 -21.95
N ALA A 255 14.15 -46.29 -21.25
CA ALA A 255 12.86 -46.14 -21.91
C ALA A 255 11.96 -45.11 -21.21
N PHE A 256 11.51 -44.13 -21.98
CA PHE A 256 10.61 -43.06 -21.54
C PHE A 256 9.17 -43.36 -21.95
N GLY A 257 8.21 -43.23 -21.02
CA GLY A 257 6.80 -43.44 -21.33
C GLY A 257 6.24 -42.39 -22.29
N MET A 258 5.39 -42.79 -23.23
CA MET A 258 4.79 -41.89 -24.23
C MET A 258 3.27 -41.89 -24.18
N GLU A 259 2.67 -40.75 -24.54
CA GLU A 259 1.23 -40.60 -24.73
C GLU A 259 0.90 -39.64 -25.88
N ARG A 260 -0.35 -39.68 -26.35
CA ARG A 260 -0.84 -38.69 -27.33
C ARG A 260 -1.47 -37.52 -26.60
N GLY A 261 -0.95 -36.32 -26.84
CA GLY A 261 -1.54 -35.09 -26.35
C GLY A 261 -2.83 -34.71 -27.09
N LYS A 262 -3.46 -33.59 -26.68
CA LYS A 262 -4.72 -33.07 -27.24
C LYS A 262 -4.72 -32.88 -28.76
N GLU A 263 -3.56 -32.62 -29.36
CA GLU A 263 -3.36 -32.45 -30.82
C GLU A 263 -3.02 -33.76 -31.56
N GLN A 264 -3.17 -34.94 -30.93
CA GLN A 264 -2.72 -36.23 -31.46
C GLN A 264 -1.19 -36.34 -31.71
N LYS A 265 -0.41 -35.37 -31.21
CA LYS A 265 1.05 -35.43 -31.21
C LYS A 265 1.57 -36.24 -30.03
N TRP A 266 2.61 -37.03 -30.28
CA TRP A 266 3.31 -37.76 -29.23
C TRP A 266 4.02 -36.81 -28.27
N LYS A 267 3.94 -37.14 -26.98
CA LYS A 267 4.67 -36.50 -25.90
C LYS A 267 5.21 -37.56 -24.96
N ILE A 268 6.30 -37.23 -24.29
CA ILE A 268 6.83 -38.06 -23.22
C ILE A 268 6.14 -37.68 -21.92
N LYS A 269 5.76 -38.68 -21.13
CA LYS A 269 5.15 -38.53 -19.82
C LYS A 269 6.06 -39.13 -18.74
N PRO A 270 6.09 -38.54 -17.52
CA PRO A 270 6.72 -39.17 -16.38
C PRO A 270 5.98 -40.47 -16.03
N LEU A 271 6.74 -41.51 -15.69
CA LEU A 271 6.20 -42.74 -15.10
C LEU A 271 6.03 -42.58 -13.59
N ASP A 272 4.99 -43.17 -13.02
CA ASP A 272 4.75 -43.16 -11.57
C ASP A 272 5.87 -43.87 -10.80
N LYS A 273 6.37 -44.99 -11.34
CA LYS A 273 7.53 -45.73 -10.85
C LYS A 273 8.36 -46.24 -12.02
N GLY A 274 9.52 -45.66 -12.26
CA GLY A 274 10.51 -46.20 -13.18
C GLY A 274 11.05 -47.53 -12.65
N GLN A 275 11.02 -48.56 -13.48
CA GLN A 275 11.56 -49.88 -13.12
C GLN A 275 13.04 -49.99 -13.50
N VAL A 276 13.80 -50.67 -12.65
CA VAL A 276 15.16 -51.12 -12.95
C VAL A 276 15.06 -52.56 -13.42
N CYS A 277 15.54 -52.84 -14.63
CA CYS A 277 15.38 -54.14 -15.26
C CYS A 277 16.72 -54.82 -15.50
N ILE A 278 16.85 -56.04 -15.00
CA ILE A 278 17.92 -56.98 -15.32
C ILE A 278 17.32 -57.98 -16.32
N TYR A 279 17.11 -57.50 -17.55
CA TYR A 279 16.25 -58.06 -18.59
C TYR A 279 14.75 -58.02 -18.23
N PHE A 280 14.41 -58.45 -17.01
CA PHE A 280 13.09 -58.33 -16.39
C PHE A 280 13.12 -57.35 -15.21
N PRO A 281 11.99 -56.80 -14.77
CA PRO A 281 11.94 -55.89 -13.63
C PRO A 281 12.49 -56.51 -12.34
N ALA A 282 13.45 -55.85 -11.70
CA ALA A 282 13.92 -56.18 -10.35
C ALA A 282 12.93 -55.60 -9.32
N GLU A 283 11.98 -56.41 -8.84
CA GLU A 283 10.79 -55.94 -8.12
C GLU A 283 11.08 -55.20 -6.79
N LYS A 284 12.20 -55.54 -6.12
CA LYS A 284 12.63 -54.91 -4.86
C LYS A 284 13.59 -53.75 -5.08
N GLU A 285 13.99 -53.49 -6.32
CA GLU A 285 14.83 -52.35 -6.68
C GLU A 285 13.99 -51.09 -6.94
N ALA A 286 14.41 -49.97 -6.36
CA ALA A 286 13.73 -48.69 -6.53
C ALA A 286 14.72 -47.58 -6.85
N SER A 287 14.82 -47.21 -8.12
CA SER A 287 15.66 -46.08 -8.54
C SER A 287 15.06 -44.71 -8.24
N ASN A 288 13.75 -44.63 -8.00
CA ASN A 288 12.97 -43.39 -7.89
C ASN A 288 13.08 -42.48 -9.13
N LEU A 289 13.58 -43.01 -10.25
CA LEU A 289 13.53 -42.35 -11.55
C LEU A 289 12.14 -42.53 -12.17
N ARG A 290 11.77 -41.62 -13.07
CA ARG A 290 10.46 -41.60 -13.75
C ARG A 290 10.52 -42.15 -15.18
N PHE A 291 11.55 -42.93 -15.47
CA PHE A 291 11.75 -43.67 -16.72
C PHE A 291 12.39 -45.03 -16.39
N HIS A 292 12.25 -46.00 -17.28
CA HIS A 292 12.79 -47.35 -17.06
C HIS A 292 14.28 -47.42 -17.41
N LEU A 293 15.02 -48.21 -16.65
CA LEU A 293 16.45 -48.50 -16.86
C LEU A 293 16.65 -49.99 -17.13
N HIS A 294 17.62 -50.31 -17.97
CA HIS A 294 18.09 -51.67 -18.16
C HIS A 294 19.60 -51.72 -18.31
N ALA A 295 20.20 -52.62 -17.53
CA ALA A 295 21.55 -53.11 -17.73
C ALA A 295 21.63 -54.55 -17.20
N PRO A 296 22.61 -55.34 -17.64
CA PRO A 296 22.91 -56.64 -17.04
C PRO A 296 23.64 -56.46 -15.69
N PHE A 297 22.99 -55.78 -14.74
CA PHE A 297 23.55 -55.56 -13.42
C PHE A 297 23.78 -56.89 -12.69
N ALA A 298 24.87 -56.97 -11.94
CA ALA A 298 25.06 -58.01 -10.94
C ALA A 298 23.97 -57.88 -9.86
N SER A 299 23.27 -58.97 -9.55
CA SER A 299 22.06 -58.98 -8.72
C SER A 299 22.18 -59.91 -7.52
N THR A 300 21.21 -59.82 -6.59
CA THR A 300 20.93 -60.87 -5.62
C THR A 300 20.62 -62.21 -6.34
N VAL A 301 20.66 -63.33 -5.61
CA VAL A 301 20.37 -64.65 -6.21
C VAL A 301 18.93 -64.73 -6.73
N ALA A 302 17.99 -64.06 -6.05
CA ALA A 302 16.59 -63.93 -6.45
C ALA A 302 16.36 -62.84 -7.53
N ARG A 303 17.42 -62.18 -8.00
CA ARG A 303 17.41 -61.12 -9.05
C ARG A 303 16.38 -60.02 -8.85
N ASP A 304 16.02 -59.77 -7.61
CA ASP A 304 15.01 -58.81 -7.20
C ASP A 304 15.59 -57.44 -6.84
N SER A 305 16.92 -57.34 -6.66
CA SER A 305 17.67 -56.11 -6.40
C SER A 305 19.12 -56.20 -6.90
N ILE A 306 19.76 -55.05 -7.12
CA ILE A 306 21.16 -54.96 -7.56
C ILE A 306 22.14 -55.11 -6.39
N ARG A 307 23.36 -55.58 -6.67
CA ARG A 307 24.45 -55.63 -5.69
C ARG A 307 25.35 -54.41 -5.81
N ASP A 308 25.98 -54.05 -4.71
CA ASP A 308 27.04 -53.04 -4.68
C ASP A 308 28.35 -53.67 -5.19
N CYS A 309 28.82 -53.26 -6.37
CA CYS A 309 30.06 -53.71 -6.98
C CYS A 309 30.56 -52.71 -8.06
N PRO A 310 31.89 -52.56 -8.25
CA PRO A 310 32.49 -51.72 -9.28
C PRO A 310 31.93 -51.92 -10.71
N ALA A 311 31.62 -53.16 -11.11
CA ALA A 311 31.05 -53.40 -12.43
C ALA A 311 29.66 -52.75 -12.62
N ASN A 312 28.84 -52.71 -11.56
CA ASN A 312 27.55 -52.03 -11.59
C ASN A 312 27.70 -50.50 -11.61
N ASP A 313 28.72 -49.95 -10.94
CA ASP A 313 29.05 -48.54 -11.02
C ASP A 313 29.40 -48.12 -12.45
N GLU A 314 30.21 -48.93 -13.15
CA GLU A 314 30.58 -48.69 -14.55
C GLU A 314 29.33 -48.77 -15.46
N LEU A 315 28.47 -49.77 -15.28
CA LEU A 315 27.20 -49.88 -16.01
C LEU A 315 26.26 -48.68 -15.78
N ARG A 316 26.19 -48.19 -14.53
CA ARG A 316 25.42 -46.99 -14.20
C ARG A 316 26.00 -45.76 -14.88
N ASP A 317 27.31 -45.59 -14.92
CA ASP A 317 27.94 -44.42 -15.54
C ASP A 317 27.72 -44.40 -17.05
N HIS A 318 27.76 -45.58 -17.68
CA HIS A 318 27.34 -45.78 -19.08
C HIS A 318 25.85 -45.49 -19.30
N ILE A 319 24.98 -45.84 -18.35
CA ILE A 319 23.57 -45.43 -18.38
C ILE A 319 23.46 -43.90 -18.29
N ALA A 320 24.21 -43.25 -17.41
CA ALA A 320 24.22 -41.80 -17.29
C ALA A 320 24.64 -41.11 -18.61
N ASP A 321 25.62 -41.69 -19.32
CA ASP A 321 25.98 -41.30 -20.69
C ASP A 321 24.82 -41.51 -21.67
N LEU A 322 24.21 -42.69 -21.69
CA LEU A 322 23.10 -42.99 -22.60
C LEU A 322 21.91 -42.07 -22.38
N VAL A 323 21.54 -41.80 -21.12
CA VAL A 323 20.47 -40.86 -20.77
C VAL A 323 20.82 -39.48 -21.30
N THR A 324 22.05 -39.02 -21.09
CA THR A 324 22.55 -37.73 -21.58
C THR A 324 22.52 -37.63 -23.11
N GLU A 325 23.02 -38.64 -23.81
CA GLU A 325 23.00 -38.75 -25.28
C GLU A 325 21.55 -38.71 -25.80
N SER A 326 20.63 -39.41 -25.13
CA SER A 326 19.22 -39.46 -25.49
C SER A 326 18.54 -38.09 -25.43
N MET A 327 19.01 -37.16 -24.58
CA MET A 327 18.45 -35.80 -24.50
C MET A 327 18.59 -35.04 -25.82
N PHE A 328 19.69 -35.24 -26.55
CA PHE A 328 19.90 -34.63 -27.86
C PHE A 328 18.95 -35.21 -28.91
N ALA A 329 18.76 -36.54 -28.92
CA ALA A 329 17.80 -37.18 -29.80
C ALA A 329 16.36 -36.74 -29.50
N ILE A 330 15.98 -36.67 -28.22
CA ILE A 330 14.67 -36.20 -27.75
C ILE A 330 14.44 -34.74 -28.15
N ARG A 331 15.48 -33.88 -28.06
CA ARG A 331 15.44 -32.50 -28.55
C ARG A 331 15.22 -32.44 -30.06
N ASP A 332 16.02 -33.17 -30.82
CA ASP A 332 16.03 -33.10 -32.29
C ASP A 332 14.74 -33.69 -32.90
N GLN A 333 14.08 -34.61 -32.18
CA GLN A 333 12.73 -35.10 -32.49
C GLN A 333 11.60 -34.14 -32.04
N GLY A 334 11.92 -33.01 -31.39
CA GLY A 334 10.94 -32.04 -30.91
C GLY A 334 10.13 -32.49 -29.69
N LEU A 335 10.61 -33.51 -28.97
CA LEU A 335 9.97 -34.10 -27.79
C LEU A 335 10.48 -33.50 -26.47
N LEU A 336 11.60 -32.76 -26.50
CA LEU A 336 12.14 -32.04 -25.33
C LEU A 336 11.37 -30.74 -25.06
N ASP A 337 10.14 -30.84 -24.55
CA ASP A 337 9.33 -29.69 -24.11
C ASP A 337 9.43 -29.44 -22.59
N VAL A 338 8.76 -28.39 -22.10
CA VAL A 338 8.78 -28.06 -20.66
C VAL A 338 8.15 -29.17 -19.81
N ALA A 339 7.18 -29.91 -20.34
CA ALA A 339 6.52 -30.99 -19.61
C ALA A 339 7.44 -32.21 -19.48
N PHE A 340 8.27 -32.48 -20.49
CA PHE A 340 9.28 -33.55 -20.43
C PHE A 340 10.19 -33.44 -19.20
N LEU A 341 10.54 -32.22 -18.77
CA LEU A 341 11.43 -32.00 -17.62
C LEU A 341 10.90 -32.65 -16.32
N ALA A 342 9.59 -32.90 -16.21
CA ALA A 342 9.01 -33.64 -15.08
C ALA A 342 9.42 -35.12 -15.03
N THR A 343 9.98 -35.66 -16.12
CA THR A 343 10.48 -37.03 -16.23
C THR A 343 11.92 -37.16 -15.74
N LEU A 344 12.64 -36.02 -15.64
CA LEU A 344 14.05 -36.01 -15.26
C LEU A 344 14.21 -35.89 -13.73
N PRO A 345 15.25 -36.53 -13.16
CA PRO A 345 15.51 -36.46 -11.72
C PRO A 345 15.90 -35.04 -11.28
N ASN A 346 15.32 -34.58 -10.17
CA ASN A 346 15.61 -33.29 -9.55
C ASN A 346 16.13 -33.43 -8.11
N ASN A 347 16.73 -32.37 -7.56
CA ASN A 347 17.42 -32.40 -6.27
C ASN A 347 16.52 -32.70 -5.05
N ARG A 348 15.21 -32.74 -5.22
CA ARG A 348 14.24 -33.14 -4.19
C ARG A 348 13.79 -34.60 -4.30
N ASP A 349 14.17 -35.29 -5.38
CA ASP A 349 13.84 -36.71 -5.55
C ASP A 349 14.68 -37.56 -4.58
N PRO A 350 14.09 -38.55 -3.89
CA PRO A 350 14.79 -39.40 -2.94
C PRO A 350 15.62 -40.48 -3.67
N LEU A 351 16.64 -40.07 -4.41
CA LEU A 351 17.51 -41.01 -5.13
C LEU A 351 18.53 -41.65 -4.17
N ASP A 352 18.68 -42.97 -4.27
CA ASP A 352 19.79 -43.70 -3.65
C ASP A 352 21.14 -43.18 -4.19
N ASP A 353 22.20 -43.28 -3.39
CA ASP A 353 23.56 -42.86 -3.76
C ASP A 353 24.01 -43.50 -5.08
N PHE A 354 23.61 -44.74 -5.33
CA PHE A 354 23.87 -45.42 -6.58
C PHE A 354 23.28 -44.69 -7.80
N TYR A 355 22.11 -44.03 -7.73
CA TYR A 355 21.50 -43.40 -8.92
C TYR A 355 21.79 -41.90 -9.07
N LYS A 356 22.37 -41.25 -8.05
CA LYS A 356 22.73 -39.81 -8.09
C LYS A 356 23.63 -39.40 -9.26
N PRO A 357 24.63 -40.19 -9.69
CA PRO A 357 25.48 -39.83 -10.84
C PRO A 357 24.70 -39.57 -12.14
N ILE A 358 23.56 -40.24 -12.35
CA ILE A 358 22.68 -40.01 -13.50
C ILE A 358 22.11 -38.58 -13.46
N GLN A 359 21.66 -38.13 -12.29
CA GLN A 359 21.16 -36.78 -12.09
C GLN A 359 22.26 -35.73 -12.26
N GLU A 360 23.41 -35.94 -11.64
CA GLU A 360 24.53 -34.98 -11.67
C GLU A 360 25.00 -34.72 -13.10
N LYS A 361 25.16 -35.79 -13.88
CA LYS A 361 25.55 -35.71 -15.29
C LYS A 361 24.50 -35.02 -16.14
N LEU A 362 23.21 -35.29 -15.92
CA LEU A 362 22.12 -34.57 -16.59
C LEU A 362 22.15 -33.07 -16.30
N VAL A 363 22.30 -32.69 -15.03
CA VAL A 363 22.38 -31.27 -14.62
C VAL A 363 23.60 -30.59 -15.27
N GLU A 364 24.76 -31.24 -15.28
CA GLU A 364 25.97 -30.74 -15.93
C GLU A 364 25.76 -30.49 -17.43
N VAL A 365 25.14 -31.44 -18.13
CA VAL A 365 24.94 -31.34 -19.58
C VAL A 365 23.93 -30.25 -19.90
N PHE A 366 22.83 -30.12 -19.15
CA PHE A 366 21.87 -29.02 -19.34
C PHE A 366 22.49 -27.64 -19.05
N LYS A 367 23.42 -27.55 -18.09
CA LYS A 367 24.17 -26.31 -17.82
C LYS A 367 25.04 -25.88 -18.99
N ASN A 368 25.63 -26.83 -19.71
CA ASN A 368 26.68 -26.56 -20.71
C ASN A 368 26.21 -26.69 -22.17
N LYS A 369 25.09 -27.36 -22.44
CA LYS A 369 24.61 -27.70 -23.79
C LYS A 369 23.21 -27.17 -24.03
N LYS A 370 22.85 -26.98 -25.31
CA LYS A 370 21.54 -26.45 -25.74
C LYS A 370 20.41 -27.47 -25.54
N LEU A 371 20.00 -27.67 -24.29
CA LEU A 371 18.96 -28.61 -23.87
C LEU A 371 17.87 -27.97 -22.99
N THR A 372 18.11 -26.79 -22.41
CA THR A 372 17.11 -26.11 -21.58
C THR A 372 16.06 -25.45 -22.47
N PRO A 373 14.76 -25.79 -22.35
CA PRO A 373 13.69 -25.19 -23.15
C PRO A 373 13.57 -23.67 -22.91
N MET A 374 13.46 -22.91 -24.01
CA MET A 374 13.40 -21.45 -23.99
C MET A 374 11.96 -20.95 -24.18
N LYS A 375 11.66 -19.78 -23.62
CA LYS A 375 10.29 -19.22 -23.65
C LYS A 375 9.74 -19.00 -25.07
N ARG A 376 10.59 -18.61 -26.01
CA ARG A 376 10.23 -18.36 -27.41
C ARG A 376 10.38 -19.62 -28.29
N GLY A 377 10.55 -20.79 -27.68
CA GLY A 377 10.88 -22.02 -28.38
C GLY A 377 12.39 -22.18 -28.62
N GLY A 378 12.79 -23.40 -28.95
CA GLY A 378 14.20 -23.80 -29.03
C GLY A 378 14.83 -24.03 -27.65
N HIS A 379 16.14 -24.25 -27.65
CA HIS A 379 16.89 -24.66 -26.46
C HIS A 379 18.21 -23.89 -26.34
N ALA A 380 18.61 -23.59 -25.10
CA ALA A 380 19.89 -22.97 -24.78
C ALA A 380 20.59 -23.72 -23.62
N ALA A 381 21.85 -23.38 -23.40
CA ALA A 381 22.56 -23.81 -22.19
C ALA A 381 21.97 -23.09 -20.99
N ALA A 382 21.86 -23.77 -19.84
CA ALA A 382 21.34 -23.14 -18.62
C ALA A 382 22.28 -22.04 -18.09
N SER A 383 23.57 -22.10 -18.43
CA SER A 383 24.52 -21.03 -18.21
C SER A 383 24.26 -19.83 -19.14
N GLY A 384 24.16 -18.63 -18.56
CA GLY A 384 24.01 -17.38 -19.31
C GLY A 384 22.58 -17.05 -19.76
N ILE A 385 21.58 -17.80 -19.29
CA ILE A 385 20.15 -17.48 -19.45
C ILE A 385 19.53 -17.13 -18.09
N TYR A 386 18.31 -16.60 -18.11
CA TYR A 386 17.61 -16.09 -16.94
C TYR A 386 16.23 -16.73 -16.78
N ARG A 387 15.80 -16.84 -15.52
CA ARG A 387 14.42 -17.14 -15.13
C ARG A 387 13.81 -15.93 -14.46
N GLY A 388 12.58 -15.60 -14.84
CA GLY A 388 11.88 -14.44 -14.31
C GLY A 388 10.38 -14.68 -14.26
N GLY A 389 9.69 -13.91 -13.42
CA GLY A 389 8.23 -14.01 -13.27
C GLY A 389 7.51 -14.00 -14.63
N ALA A 390 6.41 -14.74 -14.75
CA ALA A 390 5.69 -14.88 -16.02
C ALA A 390 5.28 -13.53 -16.62
N ARG A 391 4.90 -12.56 -15.77
CA ARG A 391 4.55 -11.21 -16.19
C ARG A 391 5.77 -10.41 -16.66
N LEU A 392 6.83 -10.38 -15.86
CA LEU A 392 8.08 -9.68 -16.17
C LEU A 392 8.70 -10.18 -17.48
N SER A 393 8.94 -11.49 -17.59
CA SER A 393 9.52 -12.11 -18.78
C SER A 393 8.64 -11.99 -20.03
N SER A 394 7.34 -11.68 -19.88
CA SER A 394 6.43 -11.47 -21.03
C SER A 394 6.49 -10.03 -21.52
N LEU A 395 6.65 -9.09 -20.60
CA LEU A 395 6.78 -7.67 -20.91
C LEU A 395 8.18 -7.33 -21.45
N ILE A 396 9.22 -7.87 -20.81
CA ILE A 396 10.62 -7.69 -21.18
C ILE A 396 11.01 -8.83 -22.12
N SER A 397 11.12 -8.54 -23.43
CA SER A 397 11.55 -9.55 -24.41
C SER A 397 13.03 -9.93 -24.23
N ASP A 398 13.49 -11.02 -24.86
CA ASP A 398 14.91 -11.37 -24.87
C ASP A 398 15.79 -10.22 -25.42
N LYS A 399 15.29 -9.51 -26.44
CA LYS A 399 15.96 -8.33 -27.00
C LYS A 399 16.02 -7.18 -26.01
N ASP A 400 14.99 -7.03 -25.17
CA ASP A 400 14.96 -5.98 -24.14
C ASP A 400 15.91 -6.30 -23.01
N LEU A 401 15.89 -7.54 -22.54
CA LEU A 401 16.81 -8.00 -21.50
C LEU A 401 18.26 -7.86 -21.96
N ALA A 402 18.58 -8.24 -23.21
CA ALA A 402 19.90 -8.03 -23.78
C ALA A 402 20.31 -6.55 -23.89
N ILE A 403 19.36 -5.64 -24.12
CA ILE A 403 19.63 -4.19 -24.10
C ILE A 403 19.91 -3.73 -22.67
N ILE A 404 19.10 -4.16 -21.69
CA ILE A 404 19.21 -3.74 -20.29
C ILE A 404 20.53 -4.24 -19.67
N LEU A 405 20.90 -5.50 -19.92
CA LEU A 405 22.12 -6.12 -19.39
C LEU A 405 23.41 -5.66 -20.10
N GLY A 406 23.32 -4.93 -21.22
CA GLY A 406 24.48 -4.47 -21.99
C GLY A 406 25.10 -5.52 -22.94
N LYS A 407 26.24 -5.17 -23.55
CA LYS A 407 26.90 -5.98 -24.61
C LYS A 407 27.48 -7.29 -24.05
N ASN A 408 27.40 -8.37 -24.85
CA ASN A 408 27.92 -9.74 -24.65
C ASN A 408 26.92 -10.83 -24.24
N HIS A 409 25.68 -10.76 -24.71
CA HIS A 409 24.67 -11.79 -24.46
C HIS A 409 24.18 -12.43 -25.76
N SER A 410 24.22 -13.76 -25.86
CA SER A 410 23.66 -14.52 -26.98
C SER A 410 22.18 -14.81 -26.74
N LEU A 411 21.33 -14.44 -27.68
CA LEU A 411 19.90 -14.77 -27.63
C LEU A 411 19.67 -16.26 -27.94
N PRO A 412 18.61 -16.89 -27.39
CA PRO A 412 17.60 -16.37 -26.45
C PRO A 412 18.09 -16.29 -25.00
N LEU A 413 17.42 -15.50 -24.15
CA LEU A 413 17.81 -15.24 -22.76
C LEU A 413 16.79 -15.71 -21.72
N TRP A 414 15.51 -15.77 -22.06
CA TRP A 414 14.48 -16.24 -21.13
C TRP A 414 14.26 -17.75 -21.24
N ALA A 415 14.61 -18.47 -20.17
CA ALA A 415 14.19 -19.85 -20.01
C ALA A 415 12.65 -19.95 -19.97
N ALA A 416 12.11 -21.07 -20.43
CA ALA A 416 10.68 -21.33 -20.29
C ALA A 416 10.34 -21.50 -18.79
N ASN A 417 9.20 -20.96 -18.37
CA ASN A 417 8.74 -21.09 -17.00
C ASN A 417 7.98 -22.40 -16.79
N ALA A 418 8.16 -23.00 -15.61
CA ALA A 418 7.34 -24.11 -15.16
C ALA A 418 5.86 -23.67 -15.06
N PRO A 419 4.88 -24.57 -15.34
CA PRO A 419 3.46 -24.26 -15.21
C PRO A 419 3.05 -23.91 -13.77
N GLN A 420 3.68 -24.54 -12.78
CA GLN A 420 3.44 -24.34 -11.35
C GLN A 420 4.76 -24.36 -10.58
N ARG A 421 4.83 -23.58 -9.50
CA ARG A 421 6.00 -23.54 -8.60
C ARG A 421 6.04 -24.78 -7.71
N ASN A 422 7.26 -25.19 -7.33
CA ASN A 422 7.55 -26.35 -6.46
C ASN A 422 7.10 -27.72 -7.00
N GLN A 423 6.69 -27.79 -8.26
CA GLN A 423 6.48 -29.07 -8.95
C GLN A 423 7.77 -29.57 -9.59
N GLU A 424 7.76 -30.79 -10.11
CA GLU A 424 8.89 -31.50 -10.69
C GLU A 424 9.64 -30.68 -11.73
N VAL A 425 8.92 -30.06 -12.67
CA VAL A 425 9.49 -29.19 -13.71
C VAL A 425 10.25 -28.01 -13.08
N ASP A 426 9.66 -27.38 -12.07
CA ASP A 426 10.25 -26.23 -11.38
C ASP A 426 11.48 -26.63 -10.56
N ASN A 427 11.40 -27.78 -9.89
CA ASN A 427 12.49 -28.35 -9.11
C ASN A 427 13.69 -28.72 -10.02
N PHE A 428 13.44 -29.33 -11.18
CA PHE A 428 14.49 -29.62 -12.16
C PHE A 428 15.11 -28.32 -12.70
N LEU A 429 14.31 -27.34 -13.14
CA LEU A 429 14.84 -26.06 -13.60
C LEU A 429 15.63 -25.32 -12.51
N SER A 430 15.32 -25.55 -11.24
CA SER A 430 16.05 -24.99 -10.10
C SER A 430 17.39 -25.70 -9.85
N SER A 431 17.48 -27.01 -10.11
CA SER A 431 18.76 -27.76 -9.99
C SER A 431 19.80 -27.31 -11.03
N LEU A 432 19.35 -26.74 -12.15
CA LEU A 432 20.22 -26.18 -13.18
C LEU A 432 20.97 -24.90 -12.74
N GLY A 433 20.57 -24.26 -11.64
CA GLY A 433 21.23 -23.04 -11.15
C GLY A 433 21.11 -21.85 -12.11
N ILE A 434 20.00 -21.76 -12.84
CA ILE A 434 19.73 -20.64 -13.75
C ILE A 434 19.57 -19.36 -12.93
N SER A 435 20.22 -18.28 -13.34
CA SER A 435 20.13 -16.98 -12.65
C SER A 435 18.69 -16.48 -12.65
N GLU A 436 18.19 -16.11 -11.47
CA GLU A 436 16.93 -15.38 -11.36
C GLU A 436 17.15 -13.92 -11.79
N TRP A 437 16.17 -13.36 -12.49
CA TRP A 437 16.11 -11.94 -12.82
C TRP A 437 14.70 -11.44 -12.60
N ASP A 438 14.53 -10.57 -11.61
CA ASP A 438 13.23 -10.12 -11.12
C ASP A 438 13.01 -8.61 -11.28
N GLU A 439 11.90 -8.10 -10.72
CA GLU A 439 11.58 -6.68 -10.77
C GLU A 439 12.60 -5.81 -10.01
N LYS A 440 13.28 -6.33 -8.98
CA LYS A 440 14.32 -5.61 -8.25
C LYS A 440 15.57 -5.45 -9.12
N ASP A 441 15.98 -6.50 -9.83
CA ASP A 441 17.10 -6.44 -10.76
C ASP A 441 16.82 -5.44 -11.89
N LEU A 442 15.59 -5.44 -12.42
CA LEU A 442 15.14 -4.43 -13.37
C LEU A 442 15.32 -3.01 -12.81
N VAL A 443 14.82 -2.70 -11.61
CA VAL A 443 14.94 -1.36 -11.01
C VAL A 443 16.40 -0.96 -10.77
N SER A 444 17.25 -1.91 -10.37
CA SER A 444 18.68 -1.67 -10.21
C SER A 444 19.36 -1.29 -11.54
N GLU A 445 19.12 -2.06 -12.60
CA GLU A 445 19.67 -1.77 -13.92
C GLU A 445 19.14 -0.45 -14.50
N LEU A 446 17.86 -0.13 -14.27
CA LEU A 446 17.28 1.15 -14.67
C LEU A 446 17.97 2.34 -13.99
N SER A 447 18.43 2.16 -12.75
CA SER A 447 19.13 3.18 -11.97
C SER A 447 20.59 3.35 -12.41
N ASN A 448 21.25 2.26 -12.78
CA ASN A 448 22.67 2.25 -13.13
C ASN A 448 22.96 2.81 -14.54
N GLN A 449 22.01 2.70 -15.48
CA GLN A 449 22.24 3.03 -16.90
C GLN A 449 21.20 4.00 -17.50
N PRO A 450 21.01 5.21 -16.93
CA PRO A 450 19.88 6.09 -17.27
C PRO A 450 19.82 6.49 -18.77
N ASP A 451 20.95 6.73 -19.43
CA ASP A 451 20.98 7.13 -20.85
C ASP A 451 20.55 6.01 -21.81
N LEU A 452 20.95 4.76 -21.51
CA LEU A 452 20.57 3.59 -22.31
C LEU A 452 19.07 3.31 -22.17
N VAL A 453 18.58 3.42 -20.95
CA VAL A 453 17.17 3.23 -20.57
C VAL A 453 16.28 4.23 -21.30
N LEU A 454 16.65 5.51 -21.35
CA LEU A 454 15.89 6.52 -22.07
C LEU A 454 15.76 6.19 -23.57
N ARG A 455 16.86 5.76 -24.21
CA ARG A 455 16.83 5.35 -25.63
C ARG A 455 15.99 4.10 -25.85
N TRP A 456 15.98 3.18 -24.88
CA TRP A 456 15.19 1.97 -24.91
C TRP A 456 13.68 2.25 -24.74
N LEU A 457 13.30 3.03 -23.73
CA LEU A 457 11.90 3.40 -23.46
C LEU A 457 11.24 4.12 -24.63
N LYS A 458 11.95 5.03 -25.31
CA LYS A 458 11.44 5.75 -26.50
C LYS A 458 10.96 4.83 -27.63
N LYS A 459 11.52 3.62 -27.75
CA LYS A 459 11.12 2.64 -28.79
C LYS A 459 9.86 1.87 -28.42
N LYS A 460 9.31 2.06 -27.23
CA LYS A 460 8.17 1.29 -26.71
C LYS A 460 6.84 1.97 -26.98
N SER A 461 5.81 1.15 -27.23
CA SER A 461 4.44 1.61 -27.45
C SER A 461 3.80 2.13 -26.16
N TYR A 462 2.73 2.90 -26.28
CA TYR A 462 1.93 3.34 -25.13
C TYR A 462 1.36 2.19 -24.32
N LYS A 463 0.87 1.15 -25.01
CA LYS A 463 0.38 -0.08 -24.36
C LYS A 463 1.46 -0.75 -23.53
N TRP A 464 2.69 -0.83 -24.05
CA TRP A 464 3.82 -1.40 -23.32
C TRP A 464 4.15 -0.57 -22.07
N HIS A 465 4.16 0.76 -22.17
CA HIS A 465 4.39 1.64 -21.00
C HIS A 465 3.34 1.44 -19.91
N GLN A 466 2.07 1.27 -20.28
CA GLN A 466 1.02 0.96 -19.32
C GLN A 466 1.28 -0.35 -18.57
N GLU A 467 1.63 -1.42 -19.30
CA GLU A 467 1.93 -2.71 -18.69
C GLU A 467 3.17 -2.65 -17.79
N PHE A 468 4.17 -1.84 -18.18
CA PHE A 468 5.39 -1.55 -17.42
C PHE A 468 5.11 -0.79 -16.12
N TYR A 469 4.36 0.31 -16.17
CA TYR A 469 3.97 1.05 -14.96
C TYR A 469 3.10 0.21 -14.03
N ALA A 470 2.18 -0.59 -14.58
CA ALA A 470 1.39 -1.51 -13.77
C ALA A 470 2.24 -2.62 -13.12
N LEU A 471 3.34 -3.06 -13.76
CA LEU A 471 4.29 -4.03 -13.21
C LEU A 471 5.07 -3.41 -12.04
N LEU A 472 5.60 -2.20 -12.22
CA LEU A 472 6.30 -1.46 -11.17
C LEU A 472 5.38 -1.09 -9.99
N GLY A 473 4.11 -0.78 -10.26
CA GLY A 473 3.08 -0.59 -9.23
C GLY A 473 2.89 -1.83 -8.37
N ASP A 474 2.85 -3.01 -8.98
CA ASP A 474 2.76 -4.27 -8.24
C ASP A 474 4.02 -4.56 -7.43
N PHE A 475 5.20 -4.31 -7.99
CA PHE A 475 6.47 -4.41 -7.27
C PHE A 475 6.52 -3.48 -6.04
N LEU A 476 5.96 -2.27 -6.16
CA LEU A 476 5.84 -1.32 -5.06
C LEU A 476 4.83 -1.80 -4.00
N SER A 477 3.67 -2.32 -4.42
CA SER A 477 2.59 -2.74 -3.51
C SER A 477 2.80 -4.10 -2.82
N ASN A 478 3.65 -4.99 -3.36
CA ASN A 478 3.84 -6.35 -2.86
C ASN A 478 4.56 -6.45 -1.49
N THR A 479 4.98 -5.33 -0.91
CA THR A 479 5.49 -5.29 0.48
C THR A 479 4.31 -5.22 1.45
N HIS A 480 4.15 -6.20 2.33
CA HIS A 480 3.10 -6.21 3.34
C HIS A 480 3.13 -4.94 4.22
N ARG A 481 2.23 -3.99 3.92
CA ARG A 481 2.02 -2.66 4.55
C ARG A 481 2.93 -1.54 4.00
N SER A 482 2.29 -0.41 3.70
CA SER A 482 2.87 0.88 3.28
C SER A 482 3.85 1.52 4.28
N TYR A 483 4.00 0.93 5.46
CA TYR A 483 4.85 1.42 6.56
C TYR A 483 6.16 0.63 6.72
N THR A 484 6.43 -0.36 5.87
CA THR A 484 7.69 -1.10 5.92
C THR A 484 8.86 -0.29 5.36
N TYR A 485 10.06 -0.48 5.90
CA TYR A 485 11.29 0.15 5.41
C TYR A 485 11.52 -0.16 3.91
N GLN A 486 11.25 -1.39 3.50
CA GLN A 486 11.35 -1.84 2.11
C GLN A 486 10.43 -1.07 1.14
N TYR A 487 9.20 -0.70 1.55
CA TYR A 487 8.32 0.11 0.71
C TYR A 487 8.91 1.51 0.47
N ARG A 488 9.45 2.13 1.53
CA ARG A 488 10.03 3.47 1.45
C ARG A 488 11.25 3.51 0.55
N ASP A 489 12.13 2.52 0.66
CA ASP A 489 13.32 2.42 -0.19
C ASP A 489 12.95 2.22 -1.66
N ARG A 490 12.05 1.26 -1.96
CA ARG A 490 11.55 1.04 -3.33
C ARG A 490 10.90 2.29 -3.90
N LYS A 491 10.05 2.97 -3.12
CA LYS A 491 9.42 4.23 -3.51
C LYS A 491 10.46 5.30 -3.81
N TYR A 492 11.48 5.42 -2.98
CA TYR A 492 12.56 6.38 -3.17
C TYR A 492 13.37 6.12 -4.45
N GLU A 493 13.77 4.87 -4.69
CA GLU A 493 14.47 4.46 -5.91
C GLU A 493 13.63 4.78 -7.15
N LEU A 494 12.38 4.31 -7.19
CA LEU A 494 11.46 4.50 -8.32
C LEU A 494 11.13 5.98 -8.57
N SER A 495 11.00 6.80 -7.52
CA SER A 495 10.71 8.24 -7.64
C SER A 495 11.89 9.04 -8.20
N ASN A 496 13.10 8.49 -8.14
CA ASN A 496 14.30 9.13 -8.69
C ASN A 496 14.58 8.74 -10.14
N LEU A 497 13.89 7.73 -10.68
CA LEU A 497 14.02 7.31 -12.07
C LEU A 497 13.30 8.28 -13.02
N SER A 498 13.97 8.61 -14.12
CA SER A 498 13.39 9.43 -15.21
C SER A 498 12.64 8.55 -16.21
N ILE A 499 11.57 7.91 -15.74
CA ILE A 499 10.81 6.90 -16.50
C ILE A 499 9.41 7.37 -16.90
N VAL A 500 8.97 8.56 -16.47
CA VAL A 500 7.63 9.07 -16.76
C VAL A 500 7.59 9.76 -18.12
N ARG A 501 6.93 9.12 -19.09
CA ARG A 501 6.75 9.63 -20.46
C ARG A 501 5.72 10.78 -20.50
N LEU A 502 6.11 11.91 -21.09
CA LEU A 502 5.28 13.10 -21.23
C LEU A 502 4.44 13.12 -22.53
N SER A 503 3.44 13.99 -22.58
CA SER A 503 2.51 14.18 -23.70
C SER A 503 3.16 14.58 -25.03
N ASP A 504 4.40 15.08 -25.00
CA ASP A 504 5.18 15.33 -26.23
C ASP A 504 5.67 14.05 -26.92
N GLY A 505 5.49 12.89 -26.27
CA GLY A 505 5.83 11.57 -26.76
C GLY A 505 7.33 11.24 -26.80
N VAL A 506 8.21 12.19 -26.48
CA VAL A 506 9.67 12.10 -26.69
C VAL A 506 10.47 12.33 -25.41
N THR A 507 9.94 13.05 -24.43
CA THR A 507 10.64 13.36 -23.17
C THR A 507 10.17 12.48 -22.02
N TYR A 508 11.10 12.30 -21.08
CA TYR A 508 10.89 11.52 -19.86
C TYR A 508 11.43 12.32 -18.68
N LYS A 509 10.68 12.33 -17.58
CA LYS A 509 11.05 13.02 -16.34
C LYS A 509 10.80 12.15 -15.11
N LYS A 510 11.22 12.63 -13.95
CA LYS A 510 10.89 12.03 -12.65
C LYS A 510 9.44 12.31 -12.30
N GLY A 511 8.79 11.41 -11.56
CA GLY A 511 7.38 11.55 -11.20
C GLY A 511 7.05 12.89 -10.54
N ARG A 512 7.87 13.31 -9.56
CA ARG A 512 7.74 14.60 -8.85
C ARG A 512 7.78 15.85 -9.72
N ASP A 513 8.32 15.76 -10.94
CA ASP A 513 8.45 16.87 -11.88
C ASP A 513 7.33 16.84 -12.94
N CYS A 514 6.31 15.98 -12.76
CA CYS A 514 5.24 15.73 -13.71
C CYS A 514 3.85 15.90 -13.08
N HIS A 515 2.86 16.16 -13.93
CA HIS A 515 1.46 16.31 -13.55
C HIS A 515 0.54 15.41 -14.38
N PHE A 516 -0.63 15.06 -13.84
CA PHE A 516 -1.67 14.44 -14.65
C PHE A 516 -2.32 15.49 -15.57
N PRO A 517 -2.62 15.15 -16.85
CA PRO A 517 -3.26 16.06 -17.79
C PRO A 517 -4.67 16.43 -17.34
N SER A 518 -5.02 17.70 -17.54
CA SER A 518 -6.36 18.23 -17.25
C SER A 518 -7.28 18.16 -18.47
N ASP A 519 -8.55 18.57 -18.34
CA ASP A 519 -9.45 18.68 -19.49
C ASP A 519 -9.11 19.88 -20.41
N ASP A 520 -8.12 20.71 -20.07
CA ASP A 520 -7.71 21.90 -20.82
C ASP A 520 -6.40 21.65 -21.61
N ALA A 521 -6.54 21.41 -22.91
CA ALA A 521 -5.43 20.97 -23.78
C ALA A 521 -4.40 22.07 -24.10
N GLU A 522 -4.72 23.36 -23.95
CA GLU A 522 -3.75 24.45 -24.11
C GLU A 522 -2.81 24.57 -22.92
N TYR A 523 -3.33 24.24 -21.73
CA TYR A 523 -2.60 24.23 -20.46
C TYR A 523 -1.56 23.11 -20.40
N ASP A 524 -1.93 21.91 -20.87
CA ASP A 524 -1.07 20.73 -20.89
C ASP A 524 0.19 20.87 -21.77
N LYS A 525 0.21 21.81 -22.73
CA LYS A 525 1.36 22.05 -23.62
C LYS A 525 2.52 22.79 -22.94
N LYS A 526 2.26 23.56 -21.88
CA LYS A 526 3.28 24.35 -21.15
C LYS A 526 3.73 23.69 -19.84
N LEU A 527 3.03 22.64 -19.40
CA LEU A 527 3.38 21.84 -18.23
C LEU A 527 3.95 20.47 -18.62
N SER A 528 4.70 19.86 -17.70
CA SER A 528 5.21 18.50 -17.88
C SER A 528 4.12 17.47 -17.57
N CYS A 529 3.10 17.42 -18.42
CA CYS A 529 1.98 16.49 -18.26
C CYS A 529 2.34 15.09 -18.75
N VAL A 530 1.93 14.08 -17.99
CA VAL A 530 2.08 12.67 -18.35
C VAL A 530 1.15 12.35 -19.52
N ASP A 531 1.63 11.63 -20.54
CA ASP A 531 0.80 11.26 -21.68
C ASP A 531 -0.35 10.34 -21.22
N LYS A 532 -1.60 10.75 -21.41
CA LYS A 532 -2.79 9.98 -20.99
C LYS A 532 -2.78 8.52 -21.47
N HIS A 533 -2.19 8.25 -22.63
CA HIS A 533 -2.18 6.91 -23.24
C HIS A 533 -1.34 5.91 -22.43
N VAL A 534 -0.37 6.35 -21.63
CA VAL A 534 0.50 5.45 -20.86
C VAL A 534 -0.21 4.81 -19.66
N TYR A 535 -1.42 5.25 -19.31
CA TYR A 535 -2.24 4.62 -18.28
C TYR A 535 -3.67 4.30 -18.76
N SER A 536 -3.98 4.49 -20.04
CA SER A 536 -5.33 4.25 -20.61
C SER A 536 -5.39 3.39 -21.89
N SER A 537 -4.28 3.15 -22.59
CA SER A 537 -4.28 2.45 -23.90
C SER A 537 -4.63 0.95 -23.87
N GLY A 538 -4.31 0.24 -22.79
CA GLY A 538 -4.51 -1.20 -22.69
C GLY A 538 -5.94 -1.57 -22.33
N LYS A 539 -6.49 -2.67 -22.85
CA LYS A 539 -7.91 -3.07 -22.64
C LYS A 539 -8.25 -3.48 -21.19
N ASN A 540 -7.25 -3.77 -20.35
CA ASN A 540 -7.45 -4.25 -18.99
C ASN A 540 -7.58 -3.08 -17.98
N LYS A 541 -8.80 -2.85 -17.48
CA LYS A 541 -9.11 -1.77 -16.52
C LYS A 541 -8.30 -1.84 -15.22
N ASN A 542 -7.98 -3.04 -14.73
CA ASN A 542 -7.17 -3.19 -13.52
C ASN A 542 -5.71 -2.73 -13.75
N GLN A 543 -5.15 -3.05 -14.92
CA GLN A 543 -3.80 -2.57 -15.28
C GLN A 543 -3.77 -1.05 -15.49
N GLN A 544 -4.81 -0.47 -16.11
CA GLN A 544 -4.94 0.99 -16.23
C GLN A 544 -4.94 1.66 -14.85
N LYS A 545 -5.76 1.15 -13.93
CA LYS A 545 -5.85 1.63 -12.55
C LYS A 545 -4.49 1.56 -11.85
N LYS A 546 -3.83 0.40 -11.88
CA LYS A 546 -2.50 0.20 -11.28
C LYS A 546 -1.43 1.10 -11.87
N ALA A 547 -1.44 1.31 -13.20
CA ALA A 547 -0.51 2.22 -13.86
C ALA A 547 -0.70 3.67 -13.39
N ARG A 548 -1.96 4.12 -13.25
CA ARG A 548 -2.27 5.46 -12.72
C ARG A 548 -1.87 5.60 -11.24
N GLU A 549 -2.20 4.60 -10.42
CA GLU A 549 -1.84 4.59 -8.99
C GLU A 549 -0.32 4.62 -8.79
N PHE A 550 0.42 3.82 -9.57
CA PHE A 550 1.88 3.84 -9.57
C PHE A 550 2.46 5.23 -9.88
N LEU A 551 1.96 5.89 -10.93
CA LEU A 551 2.38 7.23 -11.30
C LEU A 551 2.16 8.22 -10.15
N GLY A 552 1.00 8.15 -9.48
CA GLY A 552 0.71 8.94 -8.28
C GLY A 552 1.68 8.66 -7.14
N GLU A 553 1.98 7.38 -6.88
CA GLU A 553 2.90 6.98 -5.82
C GLU A 553 4.34 7.49 -6.02
N ILE A 554 4.84 7.54 -7.25
CA ILE A 554 6.18 8.06 -7.56
C ILE A 554 6.24 9.60 -7.67
N GLY A 555 5.13 10.29 -7.35
CA GLY A 555 5.06 11.74 -7.20
C GLY A 555 4.42 12.51 -8.36
N VAL A 556 3.76 11.83 -9.32
CA VAL A 556 2.95 12.54 -10.32
C VAL A 556 1.70 13.08 -9.62
N ASN A 557 1.59 14.40 -9.55
CA ASN A 557 0.50 15.04 -8.82
C ASN A 557 -0.64 15.43 -9.74
N GLU A 558 -1.86 15.43 -9.20
CA GLU A 558 -2.96 16.22 -9.79
C GLU A 558 -2.57 17.70 -9.70
N ILE A 559 -3.02 18.50 -10.65
CA ILE A 559 -2.76 19.94 -10.66
C ILE A 559 -3.71 20.55 -9.62
N GLY A 560 -3.18 20.93 -8.46
CA GLY A 560 -3.99 21.55 -7.40
C GLY A 560 -4.59 22.87 -7.86
N GLU A 561 -5.78 23.21 -7.35
CA GLU A 561 -6.50 24.45 -7.70
C GLU A 561 -5.65 25.70 -7.43
N LYS A 562 -4.78 25.66 -6.40
CA LYS A 562 -3.82 26.73 -6.10
C LYS A 562 -2.72 26.86 -7.15
N GLU A 563 -2.02 25.77 -7.47
CA GLU A 563 -0.96 25.78 -8.48
C GLU A 563 -1.51 26.20 -9.85
N ARG A 564 -2.76 25.81 -10.15
CA ARG A 564 -3.48 26.23 -11.35
C ARG A 564 -3.71 27.75 -11.37
N ILE A 565 -4.23 28.34 -10.29
CA ILE A 565 -4.47 29.79 -10.22
C ILE A 565 -3.16 30.58 -10.24
N ASP A 566 -2.12 30.08 -9.58
CA ASP A 566 -0.79 30.70 -9.58
C ASP A 566 -0.23 30.79 -11.00
N LEU A 567 -0.32 29.69 -11.76
CA LEU A 567 0.10 29.66 -13.14
C LEU A 567 -0.76 30.55 -14.05
N LEU A 568 -2.09 30.61 -13.83
CA LEU A 568 -2.98 31.51 -14.57
C LEU A 568 -2.57 32.97 -14.38
N LEU A 569 -2.35 33.39 -13.14
CA LEU A 569 -1.93 34.75 -12.79
C LEU A 569 -0.56 35.10 -13.41
N GLU A 570 0.41 34.19 -13.30
CA GLU A 570 1.76 34.39 -13.85
C GLU A 570 1.78 34.40 -15.38
N THR A 571 0.96 33.57 -16.03
CA THR A 571 1.00 33.42 -17.49
C THR A 571 0.22 34.52 -18.22
N PHE A 572 -0.94 34.91 -17.69
CA PHE A 572 -1.91 35.72 -18.42
C PHE A 572 -2.13 37.12 -17.84
N TYR A 573 -1.76 37.36 -16.58
CA TYR A 573 -2.11 38.59 -15.86
C TYR A 573 -0.89 39.35 -15.30
N GLN A 574 0.33 38.99 -15.75
CA GLN A 574 1.57 39.73 -15.48
C GLN A 574 1.65 40.99 -16.36
N ASP A 575 1.90 42.14 -15.71
CA ASP A 575 2.25 43.45 -16.29
C ASP A 575 1.60 43.82 -17.63
N ASN A 576 0.44 44.48 -17.62
CA ASN A 576 -0.28 45.22 -18.71
C ASN A 576 -0.08 44.73 -20.16
N ARG A 577 0.23 43.46 -20.40
CA ARG A 577 0.46 42.92 -21.74
C ARG A 577 -0.85 42.33 -22.24
N SER A 578 -1.20 42.76 -23.45
CA SER A 578 -2.27 42.22 -24.28
C SER A 578 -1.99 40.76 -24.64
N VAL A 579 -2.31 39.84 -23.72
CA VAL A 579 -2.34 38.41 -24.02
C VAL A 579 -3.67 38.10 -24.72
N GLU A 580 -3.62 37.30 -25.79
CA GLU A 580 -4.75 36.82 -26.61
C GLU A 580 -5.72 35.96 -25.80
N LEU A 581 -6.42 36.55 -24.84
CA LEU A 581 -7.44 35.91 -24.02
C LEU A 581 -8.81 36.35 -24.52
N THR A 582 -9.61 35.39 -25.00
CA THR A 582 -11.00 35.66 -25.38
C THR A 582 -11.82 36.07 -24.17
N ASP A 583 -12.90 36.82 -24.37
CA ASP A 583 -13.78 37.23 -23.27
C ASP A 583 -14.35 36.02 -22.50
N GLU A 584 -14.70 34.94 -23.19
CA GLU A 584 -15.24 33.72 -22.57
C GLU A 584 -14.21 33.04 -21.65
N GLN A 585 -12.97 32.87 -22.12
CA GLN A 585 -11.88 32.31 -21.31
C GLN A 585 -11.58 33.21 -20.11
N HIS A 586 -11.59 34.53 -20.31
CA HIS A 586 -11.33 35.48 -19.26
C HIS A 586 -12.40 35.46 -18.17
N LEU A 587 -13.68 35.47 -18.55
CA LEU A 587 -14.79 35.40 -17.59
C LEU A 587 -14.76 34.09 -16.79
N LYS A 588 -14.39 32.97 -17.43
CA LYS A 588 -14.17 31.69 -16.74
C LYS A 588 -13.05 31.78 -15.70
N HIS A 589 -11.92 32.42 -16.03
CA HIS A 589 -10.83 32.64 -15.06
C HIS A 589 -11.30 33.50 -13.88
N ILE A 590 -12.08 34.57 -14.12
CA ILE A 590 -12.63 35.39 -13.04
C ILE A 590 -13.58 34.58 -12.15
N SER A 591 -14.42 33.72 -12.71
CA SER A 591 -15.26 32.81 -11.92
C SER A 591 -14.44 31.82 -11.08
N ASP A 592 -13.37 31.25 -11.64
CA ASP A 592 -12.45 30.36 -10.92
C ASP A 592 -11.73 31.13 -9.78
N PHE A 593 -11.31 32.38 -10.01
CA PHE A 593 -10.70 33.24 -8.99
C PHE A 593 -11.67 33.57 -7.86
N ILE A 594 -12.93 33.87 -8.18
CA ILE A 594 -13.99 34.15 -7.19
C ILE A 594 -14.27 32.90 -6.35
N LYS A 595 -14.37 31.73 -6.98
CA LYS A 595 -14.59 30.46 -6.27
C LYS A 595 -13.47 30.20 -5.26
N TRP A 596 -12.22 30.32 -5.70
CA TRP A 596 -11.07 30.09 -4.81
C TRP A 596 -10.94 31.14 -3.72
N TRP A 597 -11.27 32.40 -4.02
CA TRP A 597 -11.36 33.47 -3.01
C TRP A 597 -12.44 33.21 -1.96
N LYS A 598 -13.59 32.62 -2.32
CA LYS A 598 -14.63 32.24 -1.35
C LYS A 598 -14.17 31.11 -0.40
N GLU A 599 -13.25 30.25 -0.84
CA GLU A 599 -12.71 29.12 -0.05
C GLU A 599 -11.62 29.54 0.96
N GLY A 600 -11.04 30.75 0.86
CA GLY A 600 -10.06 31.26 1.82
C GLY A 600 -9.62 32.70 1.56
N ASN A 601 -9.01 33.37 2.55
CA ASN A 601 -8.67 34.80 2.47
C ASN A 601 -7.39 35.08 1.63
N TYR A 602 -7.41 34.76 0.34
CA TYR A 602 -6.30 34.92 -0.63
C TYR A 602 -6.23 36.30 -1.30
N THR A 603 -7.01 37.24 -0.78
CA THR A 603 -7.21 38.60 -1.30
C THR A 603 -5.92 39.34 -1.65
N ILE A 604 -4.85 39.17 -0.87
CA ILE A 604 -3.55 39.84 -1.11
C ILE A 604 -2.96 39.45 -2.47
N LYS A 605 -3.14 38.20 -2.90
CA LYS A 605 -2.49 37.66 -4.10
C LYS A 605 -2.99 38.34 -5.37
N PHE A 606 -4.31 38.53 -5.49
CA PHE A 606 -4.93 39.12 -6.67
C PHE A 606 -4.68 40.63 -6.80
N LYS A 607 -4.40 41.34 -5.70
CA LYS A 607 -4.18 42.80 -5.72
C LYS A 607 -2.98 43.23 -6.56
N SER A 608 -1.97 42.37 -6.69
CA SER A 608 -0.74 42.68 -7.44
C SER A 608 -0.85 42.46 -8.95
N TYR A 609 -1.86 41.72 -9.41
CA TYR A 609 -2.03 41.34 -10.82
C TYR A 609 -3.05 42.22 -11.53
N ALA A 610 -2.81 42.46 -12.83
CA ALA A 610 -3.73 43.20 -13.68
C ALA A 610 -4.80 42.22 -14.17
N ILE A 611 -5.88 42.03 -13.39
CA ILE A 611 -6.89 41.00 -13.64
C ILE A 611 -8.22 41.53 -14.19
N PHE A 612 -8.46 42.84 -14.17
CA PHE A 612 -9.73 43.42 -14.60
C PHE A 612 -9.60 44.11 -15.95
N ARG A 613 -10.58 43.87 -16.84
CA ARG A 613 -10.84 44.73 -17.99
C ARG A 613 -11.62 45.96 -17.56
N VAL A 614 -11.39 47.06 -18.26
CA VAL A 614 -12.05 48.34 -17.99
C VAL A 614 -12.84 48.79 -19.20
N GLU A 615 -13.88 49.59 -19.00
CA GLU A 615 -14.74 50.02 -20.09
C GLU A 615 -13.98 50.91 -21.09
N GLY A 616 -14.11 50.63 -22.38
CA GLY A 616 -13.47 51.41 -23.46
C GLY A 616 -11.98 51.11 -23.70
N LYS A 617 -11.39 50.12 -23.02
CA LYS A 617 -10.00 49.65 -23.26
C LYS A 617 -9.94 48.12 -23.28
N ASP A 618 -9.05 47.57 -24.09
CA ASP A 618 -8.86 46.11 -24.18
C ASP A 618 -7.78 45.57 -23.22
N ASP A 619 -7.04 46.45 -22.55
CA ASP A 619 -5.97 46.08 -21.63
C ASP A 619 -6.49 45.68 -20.25
N PHE A 620 -5.70 44.86 -19.56
CA PHE A 620 -5.96 44.51 -18.16
C PHE A 620 -5.37 45.55 -17.21
N HIS A 621 -6.08 45.76 -16.09
CA HIS A 621 -5.78 46.73 -15.06
C HIS A 621 -5.75 46.10 -13.67
N LYS A 622 -4.94 46.68 -12.79
CA LYS A 622 -4.87 46.25 -11.38
C LYS A 622 -6.10 46.74 -10.62
N PRO A 623 -6.58 46.02 -9.59
CA PRO A 623 -7.73 46.46 -8.79
C PRO A 623 -7.64 47.91 -8.27
N ILE A 624 -6.44 48.36 -7.92
CA ILE A 624 -6.17 49.71 -7.41
C ILE A 624 -6.38 50.82 -8.46
N GLU A 625 -6.35 50.48 -9.75
CA GLU A 625 -6.52 51.40 -10.89
C GLU A 625 -7.99 51.53 -11.31
N CYS A 626 -8.87 50.74 -10.69
CA CYS A 626 -10.26 50.59 -11.09
C CYS A 626 -11.25 51.17 -10.06
N PHE A 627 -12.46 51.48 -10.51
CA PHE A 627 -13.62 51.81 -9.67
C PHE A 627 -14.88 51.08 -10.15
N LEU A 628 -15.83 50.89 -9.23
CA LEU A 628 -17.17 50.38 -9.49
C LEU A 628 -18.14 51.57 -9.61
N ASP A 629 -18.94 51.56 -10.67
CA ASP A 629 -20.12 52.42 -10.84
C ASP A 629 -21.22 51.61 -11.56
N LEU A 630 -22.25 52.25 -12.09
CA LEU A 630 -23.32 51.60 -12.85
C LEU A 630 -22.77 50.70 -13.98
N PRO A 631 -23.27 49.46 -14.15
CA PRO A 631 -24.49 48.91 -13.55
C PRO A 631 -24.31 48.26 -12.17
N PHE A 632 -23.09 48.19 -11.62
CA PHE A 632 -22.81 47.44 -10.39
C PHE A 632 -23.40 48.13 -9.16
N GLU A 633 -23.03 49.40 -8.95
CA GLU A 633 -23.53 50.24 -7.87
C GLU A 633 -23.56 51.68 -8.34
N ASP A 634 -24.57 52.46 -7.96
CA ASP A 634 -24.61 53.88 -8.29
C ASP A 634 -23.67 54.66 -7.33
N THR A 635 -22.44 54.91 -7.78
CA THR A 635 -21.40 55.58 -6.98
C THR A 635 -21.14 57.01 -7.44
N GLY A 636 -21.45 57.33 -8.71
CA GLY A 636 -21.19 58.64 -9.32
C GLY A 636 -19.71 58.89 -9.62
N LEU A 637 -18.86 57.86 -9.53
CA LEU A 637 -17.43 57.94 -9.80
C LEU A 637 -17.15 58.01 -11.30
N GLU A 638 -17.97 57.40 -12.17
CA GLU A 638 -17.83 57.48 -13.62
C GLU A 638 -18.02 58.91 -14.11
N ALA A 639 -19.05 59.60 -13.62
CA ALA A 639 -19.29 61.01 -13.91
C ALA A 639 -18.12 61.89 -13.42
N LEU A 640 -17.56 61.59 -12.25
CA LEU A 640 -16.41 62.30 -11.68
C LEU A 640 -15.12 62.10 -12.51
N PHE A 641 -14.71 60.84 -12.72
CA PHE A 641 -13.48 60.50 -13.45
C PHE A 641 -13.57 60.72 -14.96
N GLY A 642 -14.79 60.91 -15.49
CA GLY A 642 -15.05 61.31 -16.87
C GLY A 642 -15.05 62.82 -17.12
N CYS A 643 -15.25 63.64 -16.08
CA CYS A 643 -15.38 65.09 -16.22
C CYS A 643 -14.05 65.78 -16.55
N SER A 644 -14.00 66.50 -17.68
CA SER A 644 -12.77 67.16 -18.16
C SER A 644 -12.33 68.37 -17.34
N GLU A 645 -13.23 68.96 -16.58
CA GLU A 645 -12.97 70.18 -15.78
C GLU A 645 -12.48 69.85 -14.37
N ILE A 646 -12.48 68.58 -13.98
CA ILE A 646 -11.99 68.11 -12.69
C ILE A 646 -10.61 67.48 -12.91
N PRO A 647 -9.58 67.84 -12.12
CA PRO A 647 -8.21 67.34 -12.28
C PRO A 647 -8.05 65.87 -11.82
N LEU A 648 -9.14 65.08 -11.87
CA LEU A 648 -9.16 63.65 -11.59
C LEU A 648 -9.40 62.82 -12.87
N LYS A 649 -9.65 63.48 -14.01
CA LYS A 649 -9.99 62.80 -15.27
C LYS A 649 -9.00 61.69 -15.61
N ASN A 650 -9.51 60.51 -16.00
CA ASN A 650 -8.74 59.35 -16.46
C ASN A 650 -7.72 58.77 -15.45
N GLN A 651 -7.74 59.20 -14.19
CA GLN A 651 -6.81 58.69 -13.18
C GLN A 651 -7.19 57.29 -12.66
N LYS A 652 -8.47 56.94 -12.71
CA LYS A 652 -8.98 55.59 -12.48
C LYS A 652 -9.96 55.21 -13.59
N ASN A 653 -10.18 53.91 -13.76
CA ASN A 653 -10.97 53.37 -14.87
C ASN A 653 -12.22 52.62 -14.37
N PRO A 654 -13.37 52.74 -15.06
CA PRO A 654 -14.56 51.98 -14.72
C PRO A 654 -14.35 50.50 -15.07
N VAL A 655 -14.63 49.60 -14.13
CA VAL A 655 -14.61 48.16 -14.38
C VAL A 655 -15.61 47.81 -15.50
N SER A 656 -15.22 46.90 -16.41
CA SER A 656 -16.05 46.59 -17.58
C SER A 656 -17.41 46.01 -17.22
N LYS A 657 -18.46 46.43 -17.92
CA LYS A 657 -19.85 45.99 -17.71
C LYS A 657 -20.03 44.49 -17.99
N LYS A 658 -19.10 43.84 -18.69
CA LYS A 658 -19.13 42.40 -18.97
C LYS A 658 -19.16 41.54 -17.70
N TYR A 659 -18.66 42.04 -16.56
CA TYR A 659 -18.67 41.31 -15.30
C TYR A 659 -20.02 41.31 -14.58
N GLU A 660 -21.03 42.06 -15.05
CA GLU A 660 -22.36 42.14 -14.44
C GLU A 660 -23.01 40.77 -14.24
N LYS A 661 -22.76 39.84 -15.17
CA LYS A 661 -23.33 38.48 -15.14
C LYS A 661 -22.52 37.48 -14.32
N VAL A 662 -21.40 37.89 -13.72
CA VAL A 662 -20.51 37.00 -12.98
C VAL A 662 -20.91 36.97 -11.50
N ASP A 663 -21.37 35.80 -11.02
CA ASP A 663 -21.82 35.63 -9.63
C ASP A 663 -20.70 35.93 -8.62
N GLY A 664 -21.01 36.73 -7.60
CA GLY A 664 -20.07 37.14 -6.55
C GLY A 664 -18.98 38.14 -6.98
N PHE A 665 -19.05 38.70 -8.19
CA PHE A 665 -18.03 39.64 -8.69
C PHE A 665 -17.93 40.92 -7.86
N ILE A 666 -19.05 41.50 -7.45
CA ILE A 666 -19.08 42.74 -6.67
C ILE A 666 -18.31 42.55 -5.36
N ASP A 667 -18.62 41.50 -4.59
CA ASP A 667 -17.93 41.22 -3.32
C ASP A 667 -16.44 40.94 -3.52
N PHE A 668 -16.09 40.23 -4.59
CA PHE A 668 -14.70 39.98 -4.97
C PHE A 668 -13.96 41.28 -5.28
N ALA A 669 -14.49 42.14 -6.16
CA ALA A 669 -13.90 43.44 -6.49
C ALA A 669 -13.74 44.33 -5.25
N LYS A 670 -14.73 44.36 -4.37
CA LYS A 670 -14.67 45.10 -3.10
C LYS A 670 -13.56 44.59 -2.19
N SER A 671 -13.40 43.27 -2.06
CA SER A 671 -12.32 42.66 -1.27
C SER A 671 -10.94 43.05 -1.78
N LEU A 672 -10.79 43.19 -3.10
CA LEU A 672 -9.56 43.59 -3.77
C LEU A 672 -9.28 45.10 -3.70
N SER A 673 -10.13 45.87 -2.98
CA SER A 673 -10.00 47.32 -2.81
C SER A 673 -10.20 48.11 -4.11
N VAL A 674 -11.05 47.62 -5.01
CA VAL A 674 -11.59 48.44 -6.11
C VAL A 674 -12.42 49.58 -5.50
N MET A 675 -12.29 50.78 -6.07
CA MET A 675 -12.89 51.99 -5.48
C MET A 675 -14.42 52.01 -5.63
N GLN A 676 -15.14 52.32 -4.55
CA GLN A 676 -16.62 52.28 -4.46
C GLN A 676 -17.22 53.61 -3.97
N ALA A 677 -16.36 54.50 -3.49
CA ALA A 677 -16.64 55.83 -3.00
C ALA A 677 -15.31 56.60 -2.95
N LEU A 678 -15.36 57.91 -2.74
CA LEU A 678 -14.16 58.70 -2.45
C LEU A 678 -13.53 58.21 -1.15
N GLU A 679 -12.20 58.10 -1.11
CA GLU A 679 -11.52 57.53 0.03
C GLU A 679 -11.51 58.54 1.19
N ILE A 680 -11.87 58.13 2.41
CA ILE A 680 -11.70 58.96 3.60
C ILE A 680 -10.51 58.40 4.38
N ARG A 681 -9.43 59.19 4.47
CA ARG A 681 -8.19 58.77 5.11
C ARG A 681 -8.05 59.31 6.52
N GLU A 682 -7.54 58.45 7.39
CA GLU A 682 -7.12 58.84 8.73
C GLU A 682 -5.75 59.53 8.68
N HIS A 683 -5.63 60.63 9.42
CA HIS A 683 -4.36 61.26 9.74
C HIS A 683 -4.39 61.73 11.20
N ARG A 684 -3.28 62.32 11.67
CA ARG A 684 -3.14 62.81 13.04
C ARG A 684 -3.93 64.10 13.25
N ALA A 685 -4.86 64.10 14.20
CA ALA A 685 -5.58 65.29 14.67
C ALA A 685 -4.62 66.41 15.09
N THR A 686 -3.53 66.06 15.81
CA THR A 686 -2.51 67.02 16.24
C THR A 686 -1.71 67.64 15.08
N LYS A 687 -1.81 67.10 13.87
CA LYS A 687 -1.21 67.67 12.66
C LYS A 687 -2.21 68.46 11.84
N MET A 688 -3.41 67.94 11.66
CA MET A 688 -4.45 68.54 10.82
C MET A 688 -5.10 69.76 11.46
N GLN A 689 -5.37 69.68 12.76
CA GLN A 689 -6.08 70.70 13.54
C GLN A 689 -5.21 71.12 14.74
N LYS A 690 -4.00 71.63 14.47
CA LYS A 690 -2.96 71.95 15.49
C LYS A 690 -3.44 72.92 16.57
N ASP A 691 -4.28 73.86 16.21
CA ASP A 691 -4.79 74.89 17.14
C ASP A 691 -5.81 74.29 18.13
N THR A 692 -6.57 73.30 17.67
CA THR A 692 -7.57 72.56 18.44
C THR A 692 -6.93 71.45 19.29
N PHE A 693 -6.03 70.66 18.69
CA PHE A 693 -5.38 69.51 19.29
C PHE A 693 -3.88 69.75 19.52
N LYS A 694 -3.52 70.16 20.73
CA LYS A 694 -2.11 70.35 21.14
C LYS A 694 -1.47 69.02 21.53
N LYS A 695 -0.25 68.76 21.04
CA LYS A 695 0.52 67.56 21.40
C LYS A 695 0.98 67.62 22.86
N MET A 696 0.53 66.68 23.70
CA MET A 696 0.88 66.61 25.12
C MET A 696 1.71 65.34 25.40
N GLY A 697 3.03 65.47 25.66
CA GLY A 697 3.90 64.38 26.11
C GLY A 697 4.60 63.52 25.03
N LYS A 698 5.37 62.50 25.47
CA LYS A 698 6.02 61.49 24.61
C LYS A 698 4.99 60.48 24.12
N LYS A 699 4.98 60.22 22.81
CA LYS A 699 4.05 59.27 22.17
C LYS A 699 4.34 57.84 22.63
N THR A 700 3.34 57.13 23.12
CA THR A 700 3.40 55.70 23.43
C THR A 700 2.65 54.91 22.34
N HIS A 701 2.76 53.58 22.36
CA HIS A 701 2.03 52.71 21.42
C HIS A 701 0.50 52.74 21.64
N THR A 702 0.04 53.27 22.78
CA THR A 702 -1.35 53.42 23.22
C THR A 702 -1.94 54.82 22.94
N THR A 703 -1.20 55.73 22.30
CA THR A 703 -1.72 57.06 21.93
C THR A 703 -2.70 56.95 20.76
N ILE A 704 -3.92 57.46 20.92
CA ILE A 704 -4.91 57.62 19.83
C ILE A 704 -4.83 59.07 19.33
N ASP A 705 -4.60 59.27 18.04
CA ASP A 705 -4.44 60.59 17.42
C ASP A 705 -5.00 60.50 16.00
N ARG A 706 -6.32 60.64 15.87
CA ARG A 706 -7.09 60.34 14.66
C ARG A 706 -7.96 61.53 14.25
N ASP A 707 -7.88 61.88 12.99
CA ASP A 707 -8.71 62.86 12.30
C ASP A 707 -8.82 62.41 10.84
N TYR A 708 -9.78 62.93 10.10
CA TYR A 708 -10.15 62.38 8.80
C TYR A 708 -10.26 63.47 7.74
N PHE A 709 -9.86 63.14 6.52
CA PHE A 709 -10.04 64.00 5.34
C PHE A 709 -10.45 63.17 4.13
N LEU A 710 -11.07 63.85 3.16
CA LEU A 710 -11.40 63.27 1.86
C LEU A 710 -10.13 63.18 1.00
N ASN A 711 -9.84 62.00 0.47
CA ASN A 711 -8.71 61.72 -0.41
C ASN A 711 -9.23 61.21 -1.77
N ALA A 712 -8.88 61.92 -2.84
CA ALA A 712 -9.35 61.60 -4.18
C ALA A 712 -8.50 60.53 -4.90
N LEU A 713 -7.22 60.44 -4.55
CA LEU A 713 -6.22 59.64 -5.26
C LEU A 713 -5.54 58.61 -4.35
N ILE A 714 -5.58 57.35 -4.76
CA ILE A 714 -4.73 56.29 -4.19
C ILE A 714 -3.56 56.10 -5.16
N GLY A 715 -2.35 56.53 -4.80
CA GLY A 715 -1.18 56.18 -5.62
C GLY A 715 0.15 56.88 -5.34
N HIS A 716 0.17 58.12 -4.84
CA HIS A 716 1.42 58.84 -4.58
C HIS A 716 1.39 59.59 -3.24
N GLY A 717 2.19 59.12 -2.28
CA GLY A 717 2.54 59.85 -1.06
C GLY A 717 1.50 59.84 0.06
N THR A 718 1.87 59.26 1.20
CA THR A 718 1.13 59.28 2.48
C THR A 718 1.27 60.62 3.24
N TYR A 719 1.64 61.69 2.54
CA TYR A 719 2.12 62.91 3.19
C TYR A 719 1.02 63.97 3.23
N TRP A 720 0.59 64.29 4.45
CA TRP A 720 0.00 65.58 4.75
C TRP A 720 1.07 66.66 4.54
N HIS A 721 0.94 67.49 3.52
CA HIS A 721 1.77 68.69 3.33
C HIS A 721 0.97 69.92 3.74
N ASN A 722 1.55 70.72 4.64
CA ASN A 722 1.03 72.04 4.99
C ASN A 722 2.18 73.03 4.85
N GLU A 723 2.35 73.52 3.63
CA GLU A 723 3.17 74.69 3.35
C GLU A 723 2.26 75.76 2.72
N GLY A 724 1.65 76.57 3.58
CA GLY A 724 1.32 77.96 3.25
C GLY A 724 -0.04 78.30 2.64
N SER A 725 -0.98 77.35 2.45
CA SER A 725 -2.33 77.67 1.93
C SER A 725 -3.44 76.96 2.73
N PRO A 726 -4.52 77.65 3.14
CA PRO A 726 -5.64 77.04 3.86
C PRO A 726 -6.52 76.09 3.01
N TYR A 727 -6.11 75.72 1.78
CA TYR A 727 -6.95 74.94 0.86
C TYR A 727 -6.23 73.88 0.01
N TYR A 728 -5.26 73.11 0.52
CA TYR A 728 -4.76 71.95 -0.25
C TYR A 728 -4.40 70.73 0.60
N ILE A 729 -5.14 69.64 0.38
CA ILE A 729 -4.62 68.27 0.15
C ILE A 729 -5.49 67.61 -0.94
N GLY A 730 -4.88 67.30 -2.09
CA GLY A 730 -5.29 66.25 -3.03
C GLY A 730 -6.42 66.56 -4.01
N GLU A 731 -6.20 67.42 -5.01
CA GLU A 731 -6.94 67.56 -6.29
C GLU A 731 -8.49 67.73 -6.29
N LEU A 732 -9.18 67.63 -5.17
CA LEU A 732 -10.64 67.71 -5.07
C LEU A 732 -11.03 69.07 -4.49
N ASP A 733 -10.98 70.11 -5.33
CA ASP A 733 -11.39 71.47 -4.95
C ASP A 733 -12.91 71.62 -5.09
N LEU A 734 -13.62 71.61 -3.95
CA LEU A 734 -15.07 71.80 -3.92
C LEU A 734 -15.53 73.17 -4.44
N LYS A 735 -14.61 74.14 -4.60
CA LYS A 735 -14.90 75.44 -5.25
C LYS A 735 -15.01 75.34 -6.77
N ILE A 736 -14.68 74.19 -7.37
CA ILE A 736 -14.89 73.92 -8.80
C ILE A 736 -16.39 73.97 -9.14
N HIS A 737 -17.30 73.84 -8.15
CA HIS A 737 -18.74 73.98 -8.31
C HIS A 737 -19.30 73.13 -9.47
N LYS A 738 -19.00 71.83 -9.43
CA LYS A 738 -19.51 70.83 -10.37
C LYS A 738 -20.45 69.87 -9.68
N ILE A 739 -21.56 69.57 -10.33
CA ILE A 739 -22.62 68.72 -9.78
C ILE A 739 -22.08 67.30 -9.59
N GLU A 740 -21.28 66.79 -10.54
CA GLU A 740 -20.67 65.47 -10.50
C GLU A 740 -19.73 65.31 -9.29
N LEU A 741 -18.95 66.35 -9.01
CA LEU A 741 -18.06 66.41 -7.85
C LEU A 741 -18.85 66.34 -6.54
N SER A 742 -19.84 67.21 -6.42
CA SER A 742 -20.70 67.27 -5.24
C SER A 742 -21.51 65.99 -5.05
N LEU A 743 -21.94 65.35 -6.13
CA LEU A 743 -22.72 64.11 -6.10
C LEU A 743 -21.86 62.94 -5.61
N ALA A 744 -20.61 62.82 -6.10
CA ALA A 744 -19.68 61.80 -5.64
C ALA A 744 -19.33 61.98 -4.14
N VAL A 745 -19.16 63.22 -3.69
CA VAL A 745 -18.96 63.55 -2.26
C VAL A 745 -20.21 63.24 -1.43
N TRP A 746 -21.39 63.63 -1.91
CA TRP A 746 -22.67 63.35 -1.25
C TRP A 746 -22.92 61.86 -1.07
N LYS A 747 -22.76 61.07 -2.13
CA LYS A 747 -22.89 59.60 -2.11
C LYS A 747 -21.85 58.95 -1.21
N THR A 748 -20.63 59.47 -1.18
CA THR A 748 -19.57 59.01 -0.25
C THR A 748 -19.98 59.25 1.21
N LEU A 749 -20.51 60.42 1.53
CA LEU A 749 -20.92 60.79 2.90
C LEU A 749 -22.18 60.05 3.36
N CYS A 750 -23.08 59.70 2.45
CA CYS A 750 -24.18 58.79 2.76
C CYS A 750 -23.68 57.42 3.27
N ARG A 751 -22.46 57.00 2.91
CA ARG A 751 -21.87 55.71 3.32
C ARG A 751 -20.83 55.85 4.42
N VAL A 752 -20.60 57.06 4.97
CA VAL A 752 -19.54 57.29 5.95
C VAL A 752 -19.88 56.69 7.31
N GLU A 753 -18.87 56.12 7.97
CA GLU A 753 -18.98 55.69 9.37
C GLU A 753 -19.02 56.93 10.29
N GLU A 754 -19.93 56.93 11.27
CA GLU A 754 -20.14 58.05 12.20
C GLU A 754 -18.82 58.48 12.90
N GLU A 755 -17.94 57.53 13.18
CA GLU A 755 -16.64 57.76 13.81
C GLU A 755 -15.75 58.72 12.99
N LYS A 756 -15.88 58.73 11.67
CA LYS A 756 -15.08 59.58 10.75
C LYS A 756 -15.55 61.04 10.72
N LEU A 757 -16.71 61.33 11.30
CA LEU A 757 -17.24 62.69 11.45
C LEU A 757 -16.61 63.44 12.63
N SER A 758 -15.90 62.74 13.52
CA SER A 758 -15.24 63.32 14.68
C SER A 758 -13.71 63.12 14.64
N ALA A 759 -12.95 64.13 15.02
CA ALA A 759 -11.53 64.01 15.38
C ALA A 759 -11.39 63.59 16.85
N PHE A 760 -10.38 62.78 17.15
CA PHE A 760 -10.14 62.20 18.46
C PHE A 760 -8.65 62.22 18.82
N TYR A 761 -8.33 62.77 19.99
CA TYR A 761 -6.97 62.75 20.55
C TYR A 761 -6.96 62.28 22.00
N LEU A 762 -6.16 61.24 22.28
CA LEU A 762 -5.89 60.69 23.59
C LEU A 762 -4.40 60.33 23.72
N PRO A 763 -3.62 61.05 24.56
CA PRO A 763 -2.17 60.85 24.65
C PRO A 763 -1.76 59.47 25.20
N ASN A 764 -2.57 58.81 26.05
CA ASN A 764 -2.34 57.45 26.55
C ASN A 764 -3.67 56.84 27.07
N ASP A 765 -3.93 55.56 26.78
CA ASP A 765 -5.19 54.84 27.05
C ASP A 765 -5.60 54.78 28.54
N ALA A 766 -4.61 54.95 29.44
CA ALA A 766 -4.82 54.98 30.89
C ALA A 766 -5.32 56.34 31.45
N ASN A 767 -5.29 57.43 30.69
CA ASN A 767 -5.64 58.79 31.15
C ASN A 767 -6.87 59.35 30.41
N ARG A 768 -8.05 58.75 30.65
CA ARG A 768 -9.32 59.17 30.03
C ARG A 768 -9.67 60.65 30.30
N ASP A 769 -9.21 61.22 31.40
CA ASP A 769 -9.45 62.62 31.79
C ASP A 769 -8.82 63.65 30.81
N LYS A 770 -7.94 63.21 29.90
CA LYS A 770 -7.28 64.06 28.88
C LYS A 770 -7.81 63.82 27.46
N GLN A 771 -8.89 63.08 27.30
CA GLN A 771 -9.56 62.83 26.03
C GLN A 771 -10.10 64.14 25.44
N ARG A 772 -9.83 64.39 24.15
CA ARG A 772 -10.47 65.47 23.37
C ARG A 772 -11.16 64.91 22.14
N ARG A 773 -12.40 65.35 21.90
CA ARG A 773 -13.20 64.98 20.73
C ARG A 773 -13.81 66.25 20.13
N GLU A 774 -13.63 66.46 18.83
CA GLU A 774 -14.15 67.62 18.09
C GLU A 774 -14.65 67.18 16.70
N SER A 775 -15.23 68.09 15.92
CA SER A 775 -15.55 67.82 14.50
C SER A 775 -14.28 67.45 13.73
N SER A 776 -14.37 66.44 12.85
CA SER A 776 -13.24 66.08 11.98
C SER A 776 -12.92 67.20 11.00
N PHE A 777 -11.68 67.19 10.49
CA PHE A 777 -11.25 68.14 9.48
C PHE A 777 -12.13 68.07 8.22
N LEU A 778 -12.52 66.85 7.80
CA LEU A 778 -13.53 66.60 6.78
C LEU A 778 -14.80 67.42 7.02
N VAL A 779 -15.38 67.32 8.22
CA VAL A 779 -16.60 68.07 8.58
C VAL A 779 -16.37 69.58 8.55
N ASN A 780 -15.26 70.06 9.09
CA ASN A 780 -14.94 71.50 9.10
C ASN A 780 -14.74 72.07 7.69
N GLN A 781 -14.14 71.29 6.79
CA GLN A 781 -13.97 71.66 5.38
C GLN A 781 -15.32 71.73 4.65
N LEU A 782 -16.20 70.75 4.87
CA LEU A 782 -17.52 70.72 4.25
C LEU A 782 -18.44 71.83 4.78
N LYS A 783 -18.34 72.18 6.07
CA LYS A 783 -19.07 73.30 6.70
C LYS A 783 -18.74 74.65 6.11
N SER A 784 -17.48 74.86 5.75
CA SER A 784 -16.94 76.18 5.39
C SER A 784 -16.93 76.45 3.88
N CYS A 785 -17.42 75.51 3.05
CA CYS A 785 -17.40 75.61 1.59
C CYS A 785 -18.82 75.58 1.00
N ARG A 786 -19.04 76.33 -0.09
CA ARG A 786 -20.27 76.25 -0.89
C ARG A 786 -20.14 75.08 -1.86
N TRP A 787 -20.81 73.98 -1.59
CA TRP A 787 -20.65 72.78 -2.42
C TRP A 787 -21.96 72.00 -2.64
N ILE A 788 -23.05 72.36 -1.95
CA ILE A 788 -24.34 71.69 -2.14
C ILE A 788 -25.15 72.47 -3.20
N PRO A 789 -25.50 71.85 -4.35
CA PRO A 789 -26.29 72.50 -5.37
C PRO A 789 -27.79 72.54 -4.99
N ASP A 790 -28.45 73.64 -5.33
CA ASP A 790 -29.91 73.73 -5.33
C ASP A 790 -30.53 73.22 -6.65
N LYS A 791 -31.86 73.22 -6.76
CA LYS A 791 -32.60 72.84 -7.98
C LYS A 791 -32.21 73.63 -9.24
N ASP A 792 -31.67 74.84 -9.08
CA ASP A 792 -31.21 75.69 -10.18
C ASP A 792 -29.71 75.49 -10.47
N GLY A 793 -29.05 74.54 -9.80
CA GLY A 793 -27.62 74.24 -9.94
C GLY A 793 -26.69 75.25 -9.27
N ARG A 794 -27.21 76.14 -8.40
CA ARG A 794 -26.39 77.10 -7.65
C ARG A 794 -25.86 76.47 -6.36
N PHE A 795 -24.60 76.76 -6.04
CA PHE A 795 -23.92 76.15 -4.90
C PHE A 795 -24.06 76.98 -3.62
N TRP A 796 -24.38 76.31 -2.53
CA TRP A 796 -24.69 76.92 -1.24
C TRP A 796 -23.88 76.28 -0.11
N LEU A 797 -23.77 77.00 1.01
CA LEU A 797 -23.26 76.48 2.27
C LEU A 797 -24.25 75.46 2.83
N PRO A 798 -23.80 74.37 3.49
CA PRO A 798 -24.71 73.40 4.09
C PRO A 798 -25.75 74.03 5.01
N SER A 799 -25.38 75.05 5.78
CA SER A 799 -26.26 75.75 6.73
C SER A 799 -27.42 76.50 6.10
N ASP A 800 -27.31 76.86 4.83
CA ASP A 800 -28.24 77.74 4.11
C ASP A 800 -29.16 76.97 3.16
N VAL A 801 -28.93 75.66 2.97
CA VAL A 801 -29.75 74.79 2.12
C VAL A 801 -30.84 74.11 2.94
N THR A 802 -32.04 74.03 2.36
CA THR A 802 -33.16 73.26 2.92
C THR A 802 -33.38 71.97 2.14
N LYS A 803 -34.10 71.01 2.73
CA LYS A 803 -34.45 69.77 2.05
C LYS A 803 -35.23 70.01 0.75
N GLU A 804 -36.06 71.04 0.71
CA GLU A 804 -36.95 71.38 -0.41
C GLU A 804 -36.23 72.09 -1.56
N SER A 805 -35.08 72.70 -1.29
CA SER A 805 -34.27 73.43 -2.28
C SER A 805 -33.16 72.57 -2.90
N LEU A 806 -32.92 71.37 -2.36
CA LEU A 806 -31.87 70.45 -2.81
C LEU A 806 -32.08 69.97 -4.26
N HIS A 807 -30.99 69.87 -5.01
CA HIS A 807 -30.98 69.37 -6.40
C HIS A 807 -31.57 67.94 -6.50
N GLU A 808 -32.21 67.60 -7.63
CA GLU A 808 -32.97 66.34 -7.79
C GLU A 808 -32.11 65.07 -7.63
N ASP A 809 -30.87 65.09 -8.11
CA ASP A 809 -29.91 63.97 -8.00
C ASP A 809 -29.37 63.75 -6.57
N PHE A 810 -29.70 64.62 -5.61
CA PHE A 810 -29.15 64.60 -4.25
C PHE A 810 -30.24 64.14 -3.26
N PRO A 811 -30.43 62.83 -3.04
CA PRO A 811 -31.45 62.36 -2.11
C PRO A 811 -31.10 62.75 -0.68
N TYR A 812 -32.09 63.25 0.06
CA TYR A 812 -31.95 63.53 1.49
C TYR A 812 -31.72 62.22 2.26
N ASN A 813 -30.51 62.02 2.77
CA ASN A 813 -30.15 60.85 3.56
C ASN A 813 -29.22 61.27 4.71
N ASN A 814 -29.69 61.11 5.95
CA ASN A 814 -28.94 61.44 7.17
C ASN A 814 -28.84 60.26 8.15
N HIS A 815 -28.87 59.00 7.69
CA HIS A 815 -28.96 57.86 8.61
C HIS A 815 -27.75 57.72 9.56
N ASN A 816 -26.60 58.28 9.20
CA ASN A 816 -25.34 58.24 9.97
C ASN A 816 -25.01 59.62 10.60
N GLY A 817 -25.95 60.56 10.61
CA GLY A 817 -25.80 61.88 11.26
C GLY A 817 -24.88 62.86 10.54
N TRP A 818 -24.42 62.58 9.31
CA TRP A 818 -23.45 63.42 8.60
C TRP A 818 -24.00 64.79 8.19
N LEU A 819 -25.29 64.90 7.85
CA LEU A 819 -25.92 66.18 7.50
C LEU A 819 -26.02 67.08 8.74
N ASP A 820 -26.34 66.52 9.90
CA ASP A 820 -26.30 67.25 11.16
C ASP A 820 -24.86 67.67 11.50
N ALA A 821 -23.90 66.76 11.29
CA ALA A 821 -22.49 67.04 11.56
C ALA A 821 -21.98 68.24 10.77
N ILE A 822 -22.40 68.45 9.51
CA ILE A 822 -22.04 69.63 8.68
C ILE A 822 -22.96 70.85 8.86
N GLY A 823 -23.93 70.79 9.77
CA GLY A 823 -24.84 71.90 10.07
C GLY A 823 -25.92 72.14 9.00
N PHE A 824 -26.37 71.09 8.29
CA PHE A 824 -27.34 71.22 7.21
C PHE A 824 -28.65 71.91 7.65
N GLY A 825 -28.99 73.03 7.01
CA GLY A 825 -30.21 73.80 7.28
C GLY A 825 -30.29 74.49 8.66
N GLU A 826 -29.18 74.63 9.40
CA GLU A 826 -29.18 75.29 10.72
C GLU A 826 -29.60 76.76 10.67
N ASN A 827 -29.14 77.53 9.68
CA ASN A 827 -29.51 78.94 9.56
C ASN A 827 -30.97 79.10 9.16
N ALA A 828 -31.47 78.22 8.30
CA ALA A 828 -32.89 78.16 7.94
C ALA A 828 -33.78 77.82 9.15
N LYS A 829 -33.34 76.94 10.06
CA LYS A 829 -34.06 76.59 11.30
C LYS A 829 -34.08 77.73 12.32
N LYS A 830 -32.98 78.45 12.52
CA LYS A 830 -32.88 79.60 13.47
C LYS A 830 -33.78 80.77 13.08
N GLN A 831 -34.12 80.89 11.80
CA GLN A 831 -34.99 81.94 11.27
C GLN A 831 -36.50 81.57 11.30
N SER A 832 -36.88 80.38 11.80
CA SER A 832 -38.28 79.95 11.84
C SER A 832 -39.03 80.49 13.08
N ALA A 833 -40.30 80.86 12.89
CA ALA A 833 -41.14 81.48 13.92
C ALA A 833 -41.32 80.61 15.19
N ASP A 834 -41.26 79.29 15.05
CA ASP A 834 -41.49 78.32 16.13
C ASP A 834 -40.37 78.32 17.18
N HIS A 835 -39.12 78.59 16.78
CA HIS A 835 -37.99 78.60 17.72
C HIS A 835 -38.05 79.79 18.70
N ILE A 836 -38.63 80.92 18.26
CA ILE A 836 -38.80 82.11 19.10
C ILE A 836 -39.84 81.84 20.20
N ALA A 837 -40.93 81.14 19.86
CA ALA A 837 -41.98 80.78 20.82
C ALA A 837 -41.50 79.79 21.89
N LEU A 838 -40.75 78.76 21.50
CA LEU A 838 -40.19 77.75 22.41
C LEU A 838 -39.20 78.34 23.43
N THR A 839 -38.43 79.35 23.02
CA THR A 839 -37.43 80.03 23.88
C THR A 839 -38.09 80.85 24.99
N ARG A 840 -39.29 81.36 24.74
CA ARG A 840 -40.08 82.08 25.74
C ARG A 840 -40.61 81.14 26.83
N ASN A 841 -41.21 80.01 26.44
CA ASN A 841 -41.77 79.03 27.39
C ASN A 841 -40.69 78.36 28.26
N ALA A 842 -39.49 78.09 27.73
CA ALA A 842 -38.41 77.47 28.50
C ALA A 842 -37.94 78.36 29.68
N ARG A 843 -37.90 79.69 29.46
CA ARG A 843 -37.53 80.65 30.52
C ARG A 843 -38.61 80.80 31.58
N GLU A 844 -39.89 80.73 31.20
CA GLU A 844 -41.00 80.77 32.16
C GLU A 844 -41.02 79.54 33.08
N MET A 845 -40.47 78.40 32.65
CA MET A 845 -40.32 77.19 33.45
C MET A 845 -38.99 77.11 34.23
N GLY A 846 -38.19 78.18 34.22
CA GLY A 846 -36.94 78.28 35.00
C GLY A 846 -35.70 77.67 34.34
N PHE A 847 -35.73 77.39 33.03
CA PHE A 847 -34.57 76.89 32.28
C PHE A 847 -33.90 78.01 31.46
N ASP A 848 -32.57 78.02 31.42
CA ASP A 848 -31.79 79.07 30.75
C ASP A 848 -31.93 79.06 29.22
N ASN A 849 -32.25 77.90 28.63
CA ASN A 849 -32.47 77.74 27.19
C ASN A 849 -33.44 76.57 26.88
N VAL A 850 -33.94 76.52 25.64
CA VAL A 850 -34.89 75.49 25.16
C VAL A 850 -34.30 74.08 25.19
N TYR A 851 -32.98 73.97 25.06
CA TYR A 851 -32.30 72.69 24.96
C TYR A 851 -32.29 71.96 26.31
N ASP A 852 -32.04 72.69 27.39
CA ASP A 852 -32.09 72.13 28.75
C ASP A 852 -33.51 71.72 29.13
N ALA A 853 -34.52 72.52 28.78
CA ALA A 853 -35.93 72.17 28.98
C ALA A 853 -36.34 70.90 28.18
N LYS A 854 -35.83 70.73 26.96
CA LYS A 854 -36.10 69.53 26.14
C LYS A 854 -35.42 68.28 26.68
N LYS A 855 -34.17 68.38 27.14
CA LYS A 855 -33.45 67.26 27.78
C LYS A 855 -34.20 66.73 29.01
N TRP A 856 -34.68 67.63 29.87
CA TRP A 856 -35.45 67.24 31.04
C TRP A 856 -36.81 66.63 30.68
N ALA A 857 -37.47 67.14 29.65
CA ALA A 857 -38.73 66.59 29.16
C ALA A 857 -38.58 65.19 28.52
N GLU A 858 -37.46 64.91 27.84
CA GLU A 858 -37.17 63.57 27.30
C GLU A 858 -36.87 62.55 28.40
N ILE A 859 -36.09 62.93 29.41
CA ILE A 859 -35.80 62.06 30.57
C ILE A 859 -37.12 61.68 31.26
N ALA A 860 -38.00 62.65 31.52
CA ALA A 860 -39.30 62.37 32.14
C ALA A 860 -40.22 61.48 31.27
N LYS A 861 -40.14 61.56 29.93
CA LYS A 861 -40.91 60.71 29.01
C LYS A 861 -40.46 59.25 28.99
N THR A 862 -39.24 58.94 29.43
CA THR A 862 -38.75 57.56 29.58
C THR A 862 -39.31 56.84 30.80
N GLY A 863 -40.10 57.52 31.62
CA GLY A 863 -40.76 56.95 32.81
C GLY A 863 -39.89 56.92 34.07
N ILE A 864 -38.65 57.40 34.00
CA ILE A 864 -37.71 57.45 35.14
C ILE A 864 -37.76 58.86 35.74
N SER A 865 -38.04 58.95 37.03
CA SER A 865 -38.04 60.25 37.71
C SER A 865 -36.60 60.77 37.94
N PRO A 866 -36.40 62.09 38.06
CA PRO A 866 -35.08 62.67 38.39
C PRO A 866 -34.42 62.06 39.63
N ASP A 867 -35.22 61.64 40.62
CA ASP A 867 -34.74 60.98 41.85
C ASP A 867 -34.32 59.52 41.61
N GLU A 868 -34.98 58.84 40.67
CA GLU A 868 -34.72 57.44 40.32
C GLU A 868 -33.47 57.28 39.43
N PHE A 869 -33.09 58.33 38.69
CA PHE A 869 -31.85 58.38 37.92
C PHE A 869 -30.60 58.61 38.81
N LEU A 870 -30.74 59.38 39.89
CA LEU A 870 -29.66 59.60 40.87
C LEU A 870 -29.37 58.38 41.74
N SER A 871 -30.37 57.52 42.01
CA SER A 871 -30.18 56.32 42.84
C SER A 871 -29.39 55.19 42.13
N LYS A 872 -29.49 55.08 40.80
CA LYS A 872 -28.83 54.03 40.00
C LYS A 872 -27.33 54.26 39.75
N LEU A 873 -26.82 55.47 39.96
CA LEU A 873 -25.39 55.77 39.82
C LEU A 873 -24.56 55.48 41.09
N MET A 874 -25.22 55.10 42.20
CA MET A 874 -24.59 55.01 43.53
C MET A 874 -24.64 53.62 44.20
N SER A 875 -25.15 52.56 43.57
CA SER A 875 -25.21 51.22 44.18
C SER A 875 -23.99 50.35 43.86
N SER A 876 -23.23 49.98 44.90
CA SER A 876 -22.22 48.89 44.86
C SER A 876 -22.82 47.64 45.52
N PRO A 877 -22.54 46.42 45.01
CA PRO A 877 -23.09 45.19 45.58
C PRO A 877 -22.56 44.96 47.00
N GLU A 878 -23.42 44.50 47.91
CA GLU A 878 -23.07 44.30 49.31
C GLU A 878 -22.21 43.04 49.51
N PHE A 879 -21.15 43.13 50.32
CA PHE A 879 -20.27 42.00 50.60
C PHE A 879 -20.99 41.01 51.53
N PRO A 880 -20.95 39.69 51.28
CA PRO A 880 -21.73 38.70 52.03
C PRO A 880 -21.42 38.73 53.53
N THR A 881 -22.42 38.49 54.37
CA THR A 881 -22.24 38.29 55.80
C THR A 881 -22.74 36.90 56.21
N SER A 882 -22.04 36.24 57.12
CA SER A 882 -22.40 34.92 57.62
C SER A 882 -22.06 34.85 59.10
N PRO A 883 -23.00 35.26 59.99
CA PRO A 883 -22.74 35.35 61.42
C PRO A 883 -22.65 33.97 62.07
N VAL A 884 -21.71 33.79 63.00
CA VAL A 884 -21.53 32.53 63.74
C VAL A 884 -22.46 32.52 64.96
N SER A 885 -23.54 31.73 64.92
CA SER A 885 -24.56 31.68 65.99
C SER A 885 -24.16 30.85 67.22
N ASN A 886 -23.19 29.93 67.12
CA ASN A 886 -22.62 29.19 68.26
C ASN A 886 -21.15 28.83 68.01
N LEU A 887 -20.25 29.60 68.63
CA LEU A 887 -18.80 29.51 68.45
C LEU A 887 -18.21 28.17 68.93
N GLU A 888 -18.58 27.73 70.13
CA GLU A 888 -18.00 26.51 70.75
C GLU A 888 -18.35 25.24 69.95
N ARG A 889 -19.61 25.11 69.51
CA ARG A 889 -20.05 23.95 68.73
C ARG A 889 -19.42 23.92 67.34
N ARG A 890 -19.22 25.09 66.72
CA ARG A 890 -18.54 25.19 65.41
C ARG A 890 -17.05 24.87 65.54
N GLN A 891 -16.38 25.39 66.57
CA GLN A 891 -14.97 25.08 66.83
C GLN A 891 -14.74 23.59 67.08
N ALA A 892 -15.60 22.92 67.86
CA ALA A 892 -15.51 21.48 68.08
C ALA A 892 -15.63 20.69 66.76
N ARG A 893 -16.61 21.02 65.92
CA ARG A 893 -16.83 20.38 64.62
C ARG A 893 -15.66 20.60 63.65
N ILE A 894 -15.11 21.82 63.58
CA ILE A 894 -13.96 22.11 62.72
C ILE A 894 -12.70 21.41 63.23
N THR A 895 -12.52 21.29 64.55
CA THR A 895 -11.39 20.57 65.14
C THR A 895 -11.46 19.08 64.85
N GLU A 896 -12.65 18.47 64.89
CA GLU A 896 -12.89 17.07 64.50
C GLU A 896 -12.63 16.86 63.00
N GLN A 897 -13.19 17.72 62.13
CA GLN A 897 -12.93 17.68 60.68
C GLN A 897 -11.46 17.85 60.34
N HIS A 898 -10.74 18.71 61.06
CA HIS A 898 -9.30 18.87 60.91
C HIS A 898 -8.51 17.64 61.36
N HIS A 899 -8.95 16.95 62.42
CA HIS A 899 -8.32 15.69 62.86
C HIS A 899 -8.41 14.62 61.77
N ASP A 900 -9.59 14.46 61.16
CA ASP A 900 -9.88 13.48 60.11
C ASP A 900 -9.38 13.89 58.71
N ALA A 901 -8.97 15.15 58.53
CA ALA A 901 -8.47 15.64 57.24
C ALA A 901 -7.16 14.93 56.84
N PRO A 902 -7.04 14.48 55.58
CA PRO A 902 -5.85 13.78 55.11
C PRO A 902 -4.63 14.73 55.01
N GLU A 903 -3.44 14.18 55.24
CA GLU A 903 -2.19 14.88 54.98
C GLU A 903 -1.97 15.12 53.48
N LYS A 904 -1.35 16.25 53.14
CA LYS A 904 -1.01 16.58 51.75
C LYS A 904 0.12 15.67 51.24
N LYS A 905 -0.22 14.70 50.37
CA LYS A 905 0.76 13.81 49.72
C LYS A 905 1.13 14.32 48.33
N TYR A 906 2.44 14.28 48.01
CA TYR A 906 2.99 14.67 46.70
C TYR A 906 3.96 13.58 46.22
N GLU A 907 3.82 13.12 44.97
CA GLU A 907 4.75 12.17 44.34
C GLU A 907 5.73 12.88 43.38
N LEU A 908 6.99 12.42 43.35
CA LEU A 908 8.03 12.92 42.45
C LEU A 908 7.91 12.28 41.05
N LYS A 909 7.25 12.97 40.12
CA LYS A 909 7.43 12.86 38.66
C LYS A 909 7.81 14.26 38.12
N GLN A 910 8.38 14.38 36.91
CA GLN A 910 8.97 15.63 36.38
C GLN A 910 8.05 16.88 36.26
N ARG A 911 6.82 16.82 36.79
CA ARG A 911 6.07 17.93 37.42
C ARG A 911 5.34 17.35 38.63
N SER A 912 5.37 18.00 39.80
CA SER A 912 4.64 17.53 40.99
C SER A 912 3.13 17.68 40.79
N VAL A 913 2.37 16.62 41.06
CA VAL A 913 0.90 16.61 40.92
C VAL A 913 0.30 16.23 42.28
N ARG A 914 -0.70 17.02 42.74
CA ARG A 914 -1.46 16.78 43.99
C ARG A 914 -2.38 15.56 43.79
N THR A 915 -2.38 14.60 44.72
CA THR A 915 -3.12 13.33 44.60
C THR A 915 -4.36 13.22 45.48
N THR A 916 -4.73 14.28 46.20
CA THR A 916 -5.90 14.34 47.10
C THR A 916 -6.97 15.29 46.54
N GLU A 917 -8.24 14.92 46.65
CA GLU A 917 -9.39 15.67 46.10
C GLU A 917 -10.40 16.01 47.21
N ILE A 918 -10.76 17.30 47.35
CA ILE A 918 -11.73 17.85 48.33
C ILE A 918 -12.68 18.86 47.66
N ASP A 919 -13.91 19.00 48.14
CA ASP A 919 -14.96 19.82 47.50
C ASP A 919 -14.90 21.31 47.89
N ARG A 920 -13.76 21.94 47.61
CA ARG A 920 -13.48 23.36 47.91
C ARG A 920 -14.42 24.35 47.23
N ARG A 921 -15.01 24.01 46.08
CA ARG A 921 -15.85 24.95 45.30
C ARG A 921 -17.22 25.11 45.94
N THR A 922 -17.82 24.03 46.44
CA THR A 922 -19.13 24.08 47.11
C THR A 922 -19.04 24.86 48.41
N TYR A 923 -17.99 24.63 49.22
CA TYR A 923 -17.74 25.39 50.44
C TYR A 923 -17.66 26.91 50.18
N LEU A 924 -16.86 27.32 49.20
CA LEU A 924 -16.66 28.75 48.92
C LEU A 924 -17.89 29.44 48.35
N LYS A 925 -18.71 28.76 47.54
CA LYS A 925 -19.98 29.31 47.05
C LYS A 925 -20.92 29.65 48.20
N ASN A 926 -21.07 28.73 49.15
CA ASN A 926 -21.94 28.92 50.31
C ASN A 926 -21.50 30.08 51.22
N GLN A 927 -20.24 30.50 51.15
CA GLN A 927 -19.69 31.57 51.98
C GLN A 927 -19.70 32.94 51.30
N TYR A 928 -19.67 33.00 49.96
CA TYR A 928 -19.41 34.24 49.21
C TYR A 928 -20.47 34.61 48.18
N ILE A 929 -21.63 33.97 48.20
CA ILE A 929 -22.84 34.46 47.53
C ILE A 929 -23.58 35.36 48.53
N ASN A 930 -23.94 36.60 48.12
CA ASN A 930 -24.77 37.49 48.93
C ASN A 930 -26.27 37.17 48.77
N ASP A 931 -27.13 37.85 49.54
CA ASP A 931 -28.58 37.62 49.53
C ASP A 931 -29.25 37.92 48.17
N ASP A 932 -28.57 38.66 47.30
CA ASP A 932 -28.99 38.96 45.92
C ASP A 932 -28.50 37.91 44.89
N ASP A 933 -28.05 36.74 45.35
CA ASP A 933 -27.48 35.65 44.52
C ASP A 933 -26.25 36.09 43.69
N GLN A 934 -25.47 37.04 44.19
CA GLN A 934 -24.24 37.53 43.55
C GLN A 934 -23.01 36.93 44.24
N MET A 935 -22.18 36.20 43.49
CA MET A 935 -20.91 35.70 43.99
C MET A 935 -19.89 36.83 44.04
N ILE A 936 -19.35 37.15 45.21
CA ILE A 936 -18.46 38.29 45.42
C ILE A 936 -16.99 37.85 45.55
N CYS A 937 -16.08 38.57 44.88
CA CYS A 937 -14.64 38.34 44.98
C CYS A 937 -14.06 38.91 46.28
N GLN A 938 -13.28 38.11 47.01
CA GLN A 938 -12.72 38.50 48.31
C GLN A 938 -11.72 39.67 48.28
N ILE A 939 -11.12 40.00 47.12
CA ILE A 939 -10.12 41.08 46.99
C ILE A 939 -10.71 42.35 46.38
N CYS A 940 -11.45 42.24 45.27
CA CYS A 940 -12.02 43.43 44.62
C CYS A 940 -13.39 43.82 45.15
N GLN A 941 -14.05 42.93 45.92
CA GLN A 941 -15.38 43.13 46.50
C GLN A 941 -16.46 43.45 45.45
N LYS A 942 -16.24 42.99 44.21
CA LYS A 942 -17.21 43.07 43.11
C LYS A 942 -17.76 41.69 42.81
N GLU A 943 -18.94 41.66 42.20
CA GLU A 943 -19.51 40.45 41.61
C GLU A 943 -18.53 39.79 40.63
N MET A 944 -18.53 38.45 40.60
CA MET A 944 -17.71 37.67 39.68
C MET A 944 -18.06 38.03 38.23
N PRO A 945 -17.05 38.15 37.34
CA PRO A 945 -17.20 38.84 36.06
C PRO A 945 -18.13 38.15 35.06
N PHE A 946 -18.38 36.85 35.22
CA PHE A 946 -19.28 36.09 34.34
C PHE A 946 -19.71 34.76 34.97
N LYS A 947 -20.82 34.22 34.44
CA LYS A 947 -21.32 32.86 34.70
C LYS A 947 -20.87 31.92 33.57
N LYS A 948 -20.60 30.67 33.92
CA LYS A 948 -20.36 29.57 32.98
C LYS A 948 -21.67 29.21 32.25
N ARG A 949 -21.56 28.35 31.22
CA ARG A 949 -22.72 27.90 30.42
C ARG A 949 -23.78 27.14 31.23
N ASP A 950 -23.40 26.57 32.37
CA ASP A 950 -24.28 25.89 33.31
C ASP A 950 -25.02 26.87 34.25
N GLY A 951 -24.82 28.18 34.10
CA GLY A 951 -25.43 29.23 34.94
C GLY A 951 -24.65 29.56 36.21
N GLU A 952 -23.58 28.82 36.53
CA GLU A 952 -22.80 28.98 37.76
C GLU A 952 -21.71 30.05 37.61
N TYR A 953 -21.41 30.82 38.67
CA TYR A 953 -20.32 31.80 38.59
C TYR A 953 -18.95 31.15 38.36
N TYR A 954 -18.17 31.75 37.45
CA TYR A 954 -16.77 31.39 37.30
C TYR A 954 -15.92 32.13 38.34
N PHE A 955 -15.22 31.38 39.16
CA PHE A 955 -14.17 31.90 40.04
C PHE A 955 -13.01 30.91 40.18
N GLU A 956 -11.86 31.46 40.54
CA GLU A 956 -10.62 30.75 40.81
C GLU A 956 -10.49 30.45 42.30
N THR A 957 -10.08 29.23 42.64
CA THR A 957 -9.82 28.80 44.01
C THR A 957 -8.32 28.80 44.27
N LYS A 958 -7.82 29.69 45.13
CA LYS A 958 -6.39 29.78 45.48
C LYS A 958 -6.18 29.50 46.96
N GLU A 959 -5.17 28.70 47.31
CA GLU A 959 -4.80 28.50 48.71
C GLU A 959 -4.33 29.83 49.33
N ALA A 960 -4.86 30.16 50.51
CA ALA A 960 -4.52 31.36 51.26
C ALA A 960 -3.12 31.30 51.88
N LEU A 961 -2.58 30.10 52.13
CA LEU A 961 -1.31 29.86 52.79
C LEU A 961 -0.52 28.76 52.07
N SER A 962 0.82 28.79 52.18
CA SER A 962 1.68 27.70 51.67
C SER A 962 1.59 26.45 52.55
N ARG A 963 2.14 25.34 52.06
CA ARG A 963 2.17 24.07 52.82
C ARG A 963 2.92 24.16 54.15
N ASP A 964 3.85 25.10 54.28
CA ASP A 964 4.69 25.24 55.47
C ASP A 964 3.91 25.85 56.64
N TYR A 965 2.76 26.48 56.35
CA TYR A 965 1.86 27.10 57.32
C TYR A 965 0.50 26.39 57.46
N PHE A 966 0.16 25.52 56.51
CA PHE A 966 -1.10 24.78 56.49
C PHE A 966 -0.87 23.41 55.83
N THR A 967 -0.62 22.41 56.66
CA THR A 967 -0.09 21.09 56.30
C THR A 967 -1.19 20.10 55.88
N LYS A 968 -2.41 20.24 56.39
CA LYS A 968 -3.55 19.35 56.06
C LYS A 968 -4.41 19.84 54.91
N GLU A 969 -5.07 18.90 54.22
CA GLU A 969 -5.95 19.19 53.09
C GLU A 969 -7.36 19.57 53.58
N HIS A 970 -7.67 20.87 53.66
CA HIS A 970 -8.97 21.35 54.17
C HIS A 970 -9.58 22.45 53.28
N GLU A 971 -10.90 22.44 53.12
CA GLU A 971 -11.66 23.34 52.22
C GLU A 971 -11.52 24.82 52.61
N ALA A 972 -11.47 25.11 53.92
CA ALA A 972 -11.27 26.45 54.46
C ALA A 972 -9.93 27.11 54.06
N GLN A 973 -8.93 26.38 53.57
CA GLN A 973 -7.67 27.03 53.15
C GLN A 973 -7.83 27.83 51.84
N TYR A 974 -8.93 27.70 51.11
CA TYR A 974 -9.05 28.27 49.77
C TYR A 974 -9.73 29.65 49.77
N LEU A 975 -9.41 30.47 48.77
CA LEU A 975 -9.98 31.79 48.51
C LEU A 975 -10.83 31.77 47.24
N ALA A 976 -11.96 32.47 47.25
CA ALA A 976 -12.81 32.73 46.09
C ALA A 976 -12.44 34.06 45.42
N LEU A 977 -11.71 33.97 44.31
CA LEU A 977 -11.17 35.14 43.61
C LEU A 977 -11.64 35.19 42.15
N CYS A 978 -11.88 36.40 41.64
CA CYS A 978 -12.04 36.60 40.20
C CYS A 978 -10.71 36.31 39.47
N PRO A 979 -10.73 36.00 38.16
CA PRO A 979 -9.53 35.61 37.42
C PRO A 979 -8.36 36.60 37.56
N GLU A 980 -8.65 37.91 37.56
CA GLU A 980 -7.63 38.96 37.68
C GLU A 980 -7.02 39.00 39.08
N CYS A 981 -7.85 38.98 40.13
CA CYS A 981 -7.38 38.96 41.51
C CYS A 981 -6.61 37.67 41.84
N ALA A 982 -7.04 36.53 41.29
CA ALA A 982 -6.38 35.24 41.49
C ALA A 982 -4.98 35.19 40.86
N ALA A 983 -4.83 35.75 39.66
CA ALA A 983 -3.53 35.87 38.99
C ALA A 983 -2.59 36.77 39.80
N ARG A 984 -3.06 37.96 40.21
CA ARG A 984 -2.28 38.89 41.04
C ARG A 984 -1.90 38.29 42.39
N TYR A 985 -2.82 37.58 43.04
CA TYR A 985 -2.54 36.91 44.30
C TYR A 985 -1.47 35.82 44.14
N THR A 986 -1.52 35.06 43.05
CA THR A 986 -0.50 34.04 42.77
C THR A 986 0.88 34.68 42.58
N GLU A 987 0.95 35.76 41.80
CA GLU A 987 2.22 36.42 41.45
C GLU A 987 2.85 37.17 42.63
N PHE A 988 2.07 37.99 43.34
CA PHE A 988 2.60 38.93 44.33
C PHE A 988 2.46 38.47 45.79
N VAL A 989 1.67 37.41 46.04
CA VAL A 989 1.49 36.87 47.40
C VAL A 989 1.98 35.44 47.45
N LYS A 990 1.47 34.53 46.61
CA LYS A 990 1.80 33.10 46.72
C LYS A 990 3.28 32.78 46.42
N ASN A 991 3.92 33.54 45.55
CA ASN A 991 5.33 33.36 45.19
C ASN A 991 6.30 34.16 46.09
N ASP A 992 5.79 34.89 47.10
CA ASP A 992 6.57 35.72 48.03
C ASP A 992 6.36 35.21 49.47
N GLU A 993 7.39 34.58 50.04
CA GLU A 993 7.33 34.00 51.39
C GLU A 993 7.03 35.06 52.47
N ASP A 994 7.54 36.29 52.33
CA ASP A 994 7.27 37.38 53.29
C ASP A 994 5.82 37.86 53.18
N ALA A 995 5.26 37.88 51.97
CA ALA A 995 3.85 38.20 51.75
C ALA A 995 2.92 37.12 52.32
N ILE A 996 3.22 35.82 52.11
CA ILE A 996 2.47 34.72 52.74
C ILE A 996 2.55 34.80 54.26
N LYS A 997 3.74 35.05 54.81
CA LYS A 997 3.94 35.15 56.26
C LYS A 997 3.12 36.30 56.88
N LYS A 998 2.93 37.40 56.16
CA LYS A 998 2.02 38.49 56.57
C LYS A 998 0.56 38.04 56.59
N VAL A 999 0.11 37.32 55.56
CA VAL A 999 -1.24 36.75 55.51
C VAL A 999 -1.47 35.77 56.66
N TYR A 1000 -0.48 34.90 56.94
CA TYR A 1000 -0.51 33.97 58.07
C TYR A 1000 -0.66 34.67 59.42
N ASN A 1001 0.17 35.68 59.68
CA ASN A 1001 0.13 36.43 60.94
C ASN A 1001 -1.21 37.16 61.12
N ALA A 1002 -1.75 37.75 60.06
CA ALA A 1002 -3.04 38.44 60.10
C ALA A 1002 -4.21 37.47 60.34
N LEU A 1003 -4.17 36.25 59.79
CA LEU A 1003 -5.21 35.23 60.03
C LEU A 1003 -5.20 34.68 61.47
N LYS A 1004 -4.07 34.72 62.18
CA LYS A 1004 -3.99 34.35 63.61
C LYS A 1004 -4.51 35.46 64.54
N ASN A 1005 -4.42 36.72 64.11
CA ASN A 1005 -4.81 37.87 64.93
C ASN A 1005 -6.35 38.05 64.94
N PRO A 1006 -7.04 38.04 66.10
CA PRO A 1006 -8.47 38.31 66.18
C PRO A 1006 -8.88 39.69 65.67
N ASP A 1007 -8.04 40.71 65.87
CA ASP A 1007 -8.47 42.11 65.82
C ASP A 1007 -8.35 42.77 64.44
N GLU A 1008 -7.93 42.02 63.40
CA GLU A 1008 -7.67 42.56 62.06
C GLU A 1008 -8.67 42.00 61.00
N PRO A 1009 -9.81 42.68 60.72
CA PRO A 1009 -10.89 42.14 59.90
C PRO A 1009 -10.60 42.06 58.40
N GLU A 1010 -9.62 42.82 57.92
CA GLU A 1010 -9.24 42.90 56.50
C GLU A 1010 -7.72 42.83 56.36
N ILE A 1011 -7.22 41.97 55.47
CA ILE A 1011 -5.78 41.77 55.27
C ILE A 1011 -5.34 42.64 54.09
N LEU A 1012 -4.51 43.66 54.34
CA LEU A 1012 -3.98 44.51 53.27
C LEU A 1012 -2.91 43.76 52.46
N LEU A 1013 -3.18 43.57 51.17
CA LEU A 1013 -2.29 42.95 50.20
C LEU A 1013 -1.71 43.99 49.26
N ARG A 1014 -0.40 43.87 48.98
CA ARG A 1014 0.27 44.62 47.92
C ARG A 1014 0.34 43.76 46.66
N LEU A 1015 -0.48 44.10 45.67
CA LEU A 1015 -0.58 43.38 44.40
C LEU A 1015 0.10 44.21 43.30
N GLY A 1016 1.42 44.35 43.40
CA GLY A 1016 2.23 45.26 42.57
C GLY A 1016 2.16 46.71 43.07
N GLU A 1017 1.68 47.63 42.23
CA GLU A 1017 1.48 49.05 42.58
C GLU A 1017 0.14 49.32 43.29
N LEU A 1018 -0.75 48.33 43.34
CA LEU A 1018 -2.08 48.45 43.96
C LEU A 1018 -2.10 47.81 45.35
N THR A 1019 -2.60 48.55 46.34
CA THR A 1019 -2.93 48.02 47.66
C THR A 1019 -4.42 47.71 47.72
N LYS A 1020 -4.77 46.45 48.01
CA LYS A 1020 -6.16 45.97 48.12
C LYS A 1020 -6.34 45.14 49.38
N SER A 1021 -7.51 45.19 50.01
CA SER A 1021 -7.83 44.34 51.15
C SER A 1021 -8.39 42.99 50.69
N LEU A 1022 -7.88 41.91 51.29
CA LEU A 1022 -8.48 40.59 51.25
C LEU A 1022 -9.44 40.47 52.44
N ARG A 1023 -10.72 40.34 52.15
CA ARG A 1023 -11.81 40.29 53.14
C ARG A 1023 -12.37 38.87 53.27
N PHE A 1024 -12.68 38.47 54.50
CA PHE A 1024 -13.30 37.19 54.81
C PHE A 1024 -14.67 37.39 55.45
N VAL A 1025 -15.58 36.45 55.21
CA VAL A 1025 -16.77 36.31 56.05
C VAL A 1025 -16.38 35.70 57.41
N GLU A 1026 -17.12 36.03 58.45
CA GLU A 1026 -16.78 35.68 59.84
C GLU A 1026 -16.63 34.17 60.05
N THR A 1027 -17.56 33.38 59.52
CA THR A 1027 -17.54 31.90 59.48
C THR A 1027 -16.25 31.35 58.88
N HIS A 1028 -15.88 31.80 57.67
CA HIS A 1028 -14.70 31.30 56.97
C HIS A 1028 -13.40 31.67 57.70
N ARG A 1029 -13.31 32.90 58.22
CA ARG A 1029 -12.15 33.35 58.99
C ARG A 1029 -11.99 32.52 60.27
N GLN A 1030 -13.08 32.22 60.97
CA GLN A 1030 -13.06 31.43 62.18
C GLN A 1030 -12.67 29.97 61.92
N ASP A 1031 -13.15 29.38 60.81
CA ASP A 1031 -12.76 28.03 60.40
C ASP A 1031 -11.25 27.95 60.16
N ILE A 1032 -10.67 28.89 59.39
CA ILE A 1032 -9.21 28.95 59.16
C ILE A 1032 -8.45 29.10 60.48
N ARG A 1033 -8.89 30.02 61.35
CA ARG A 1033 -8.19 30.31 62.61
C ARG A 1033 -8.20 29.12 63.57
N THR A 1034 -9.32 28.40 63.64
CA THR A 1034 -9.45 27.20 64.48
C THR A 1034 -8.48 26.12 64.00
N ILE A 1035 -8.28 26.00 62.68
CA ILE A 1035 -7.30 25.06 62.12
C ILE A 1035 -5.88 25.50 62.44
N LEU A 1036 -5.54 26.77 62.21
CA LEU A 1036 -4.20 27.33 62.49
C LEU A 1036 -3.79 27.35 63.97
N GLN A 1037 -4.74 27.14 64.89
CA GLN A 1037 -4.49 26.95 66.33
C GLN A 1037 -4.21 25.49 66.69
N ASN A 1038 -4.65 24.56 65.84
CA ASN A 1038 -4.51 23.11 66.01
C ASN A 1038 -3.45 22.48 65.08
N GLU A 1039 -2.87 23.27 64.17
CA GLU A 1039 -1.60 23.00 63.46
C GLU A 1039 -0.40 23.51 64.26
#